data_AF-A0A3A8GQD6-F1
#
_entry.id   AF-A0A3A8GQD6-F1
#
_cell.length_a   1.000
_cell.length_b   1.000
_cell.length_c   1.000
_cell.angle_alpha   90.00
_cell.angle_beta   90.00
_cell.angle_gamma   90.00
#
_symmetry.space_group_name_H-M   'P 1'
#
loop_
_entity.id
_entity.type
_entity.pdbx_description
1 polymer ?
#
loop_
_entity_poly.entity_id
_entity_poly.type
_entity_poly.pdbx_seq_one_letter_code
_entity_poly.pdbx_strand_id
1 'polypeptide(L)'
;MEGGGRLTFRVSAQDPQGSALRFSWTANVGTQGAAQETATTSQIVWTAPRCLEPGIVASFTVTVANALDLSAVASFVAVGIPDCPTWLRTENLVMGRSSHTATVLLSGRVLVTGSSNSTATELFDPATETWTATGSMVQRRSGHTATLLPSGLVLVTGGDTGASLTTSAELYDPVSGTWSVTASMSTGRWMHTATLLPSGKVLVSGGYSSGAGIATAEVYDPAAGTWSATGAMAAGRSRHALTVLPSGKVLVTGGFTMSGSRAVSELYDPATGTWTATGKMSSDRFVHTVTLLPSGKVLTVGGSSLSGAGVVATAELYDPALGTWTATASLPVALSRHTATLLPSGQVLLVGGAVNGDEESTSAWLYDPETAAWTSTVALNAPRGSHEAVLLASGRVLVMGGSDGTTYSLATAEVYSPGRDTWRATAALATGRASHTAVLLPSGDVLVAGGASATGALASAELFNPKSESWSSTGGMLTARQVFGAVLLPSGRVLAAAGSTDKGPSAGTELYDPAARSWASAGNLLAPREGHALTLLPSGRVLLSGGGSPSAQLYDPGTGTWAISGALATARSGHTATLLPSGKVLVTGGMVLSSMTATAELYDPAEGTWSNTGSMASTRCLHTATLLPSGQVLVAGGVAAVGSLATAELYDPGTGTWTSVGGMSEARAWHTATLLPSGRVLVTGGGNARDAHLSSAEVYEPDTRVWRATGGLSVGRSNHAATLLPSGRVLVTGGEGEAGPVSATELFTP
;
A
#
# COMPACT_ATOMS: atom_id res chain seq x y z
N MET A 1 -10.54 20.20 21.99
CA MET A 1 -11.71 19.36 22.27
C MET A 1 -11.93 18.48 21.07
N GLU A 2 -12.04 17.17 21.29
CA GLU A 2 -12.27 16.19 20.22
C GLU A 2 -13.45 16.53 19.31
N GLY A 3 -13.35 16.11 18.06
CA GLY A 3 -14.35 16.33 17.03
C GLY A 3 -15.73 15.78 17.42
N GLY A 4 -16.78 16.58 17.27
CA GLY A 4 -18.13 16.21 17.73
C GLY A 4 -18.37 16.34 19.24
N GLY A 5 -17.37 16.77 20.02
CA GLY A 5 -17.51 17.05 21.44
C GLY A 5 -18.55 18.15 21.74
N ARG A 6 -19.10 18.15 22.97
CA ARG A 6 -20.12 19.11 23.40
C ARG A 6 -19.63 20.02 24.51
N LEU A 7 -19.85 21.32 24.34
CA LEU A 7 -19.71 22.33 25.38
C LEU A 7 -21.08 22.89 25.77
N THR A 8 -21.19 23.36 27.01
CA THR A 8 -22.29 24.23 27.44
C THR A 8 -21.71 25.59 27.78
N PHE A 9 -22.00 26.59 26.95
CA PHE A 9 -21.62 27.97 27.23
C PHE A 9 -22.65 28.61 28.17
N ARG A 10 -22.19 29.45 29.09
CA ARG A 10 -23.00 30.15 30.11
C ARG A 10 -22.55 31.59 30.22
N VAL A 11 -23.49 32.51 30.17
CA VAL A 11 -23.27 33.96 30.22
C VAL A 11 -24.19 34.57 31.26
N SER A 12 -23.66 35.49 32.05
CA SER A 12 -24.40 36.34 32.97
C SER A 12 -24.08 37.79 32.64
N ALA A 13 -25.10 38.65 32.64
CA ALA A 13 -25.00 40.06 32.33
C ALA A 13 -25.98 40.87 33.19
N GLN A 14 -25.65 42.12 33.45
CA GLN A 14 -26.45 43.01 34.30
C GLN A 14 -26.60 44.39 33.63
N ASP A 15 -27.83 44.86 33.49
CA ASP A 15 -28.11 46.27 33.23
C ASP A 15 -28.10 47.04 34.57
N PRO A 16 -27.30 48.10 34.75
CA PRO A 16 -27.35 48.95 35.93
C PRO A 16 -28.70 49.64 36.17
N GLN A 17 -29.56 49.76 35.15
CA GLN A 17 -30.95 50.22 35.26
C GLN A 17 -31.94 49.10 35.62
N GLY A 18 -31.51 47.83 35.68
CA GLY A 18 -32.35 46.69 36.04
C GLY A 18 -33.28 46.17 34.94
N SER A 19 -33.09 46.57 33.68
CA SER A 19 -33.85 46.05 32.54
C SER A 19 -33.66 44.55 32.36
N ALA A 20 -34.71 43.86 31.88
CA ALA A 20 -34.57 42.51 31.35
C ALA A 20 -33.73 42.52 30.05
N LEU A 21 -32.77 41.59 29.96
CA LEU A 21 -31.87 41.47 28.82
C LEU A 21 -32.40 40.49 27.78
N ARG A 22 -32.08 40.74 26.51
CA ARG A 22 -32.30 39.84 25.37
C ARG A 22 -30.94 39.32 24.90
N PHE A 23 -30.83 38.01 24.69
CA PHE A 23 -29.60 37.38 24.20
C PHE A 23 -29.78 36.90 22.76
N SER A 24 -28.69 36.82 22.02
CA SER A 24 -28.63 36.22 20.69
C SER A 24 -27.29 35.52 20.53
N TRP A 25 -27.31 34.27 20.06
CA TRP A 25 -26.12 33.42 19.95
C TRP A 25 -25.83 33.10 18.48
N THR A 26 -24.63 33.41 18.02
CA THR A 26 -24.12 33.02 16.71
C THR A 26 -22.91 32.10 16.82
N ALA A 27 -22.72 31.25 15.81
CA ALA A 27 -21.61 30.32 15.66
C ALA A 27 -21.15 30.37 14.21
N ASN A 28 -19.84 30.41 13.94
CA ASN A 28 -19.36 30.27 12.56
C ASN A 28 -19.32 28.81 12.08
N VAL A 29 -19.26 27.84 13.01
CA VAL A 29 -19.17 26.39 12.74
C VAL A 29 -19.87 25.55 13.81
N GLY A 30 -20.09 24.26 13.53
CA GLY A 30 -20.74 23.32 14.45
C GLY A 30 -22.25 23.55 14.59
N THR A 31 -22.88 22.87 15.53
CA THR A 31 -24.35 22.93 15.72
C THR A 31 -24.74 23.45 17.10
N GLN A 32 -25.58 24.48 17.11
CA GLN A 32 -26.20 25.02 18.31
C GLN A 32 -27.43 24.19 18.71
N GLY A 33 -27.58 23.92 20.00
CA GLY A 33 -28.84 23.50 20.59
C GLY A 33 -29.75 24.69 20.92
N ALA A 34 -30.92 24.43 21.51
CA ALA A 34 -31.78 25.50 22.01
C ALA A 34 -31.11 26.24 23.20
N ALA A 35 -31.18 27.56 23.19
CA ALA A 35 -30.79 28.39 24.32
C ALA A 35 -31.82 28.31 25.47
N GLN A 36 -31.35 28.55 26.69
CA GLN A 36 -32.18 28.62 27.90
C GLN A 36 -31.84 29.89 28.65
N GLU A 37 -32.83 30.76 28.87
CA GLU A 37 -32.59 32.16 29.21
C GLU A 37 -33.42 32.64 30.41
N THR A 38 -32.90 33.66 31.09
CA THR A 38 -33.56 34.43 32.15
C THR A 38 -33.33 35.92 31.91
N ALA A 39 -33.90 36.80 32.74
CA ALA A 39 -33.72 38.25 32.61
C ALA A 39 -32.24 38.72 32.67
N THR A 40 -31.31 37.91 33.20
CA THR A 40 -29.89 38.26 33.39
C THR A 40 -28.90 37.18 32.95
N THR A 41 -29.35 36.00 32.50
CA THR A 41 -28.46 34.88 32.11
C THR A 41 -28.94 34.15 30.88
N SER A 42 -28.03 33.66 30.04
CA SER A 42 -28.34 32.69 28.98
C SER A 42 -27.32 31.55 28.96
N GLN A 43 -27.78 30.33 28.67
CA GLN A 43 -26.92 29.17 28.43
C GLN A 43 -27.33 28.43 27.15
N ILE A 44 -26.35 27.87 26.44
CA ILE A 44 -26.57 27.12 25.20
C ILE A 44 -25.62 25.93 25.13
N VAL A 45 -26.10 24.79 24.63
CA VAL A 45 -25.25 23.65 24.28
C VAL A 45 -24.77 23.83 22.85
N TRP A 46 -23.46 23.69 22.62
CA TRP A 46 -22.87 23.65 21.29
C TRP A 46 -22.20 22.30 21.06
N THR A 47 -22.44 21.69 19.91
CA THR A 47 -21.76 20.48 19.45
C THR A 47 -20.75 20.88 18.39
N ALA A 48 -19.48 20.58 18.62
CA ALA A 48 -18.41 20.84 17.67
C ALA A 48 -18.65 20.11 16.35
N PRO A 49 -18.16 20.64 15.21
CA PRO A 49 -17.95 19.79 14.05
C PRO A 49 -16.89 18.73 14.38
N ARG A 50 -16.77 17.69 13.54
CA ARG A 50 -15.67 16.71 13.72
C ARG A 50 -14.31 17.33 13.42
N CYS A 51 -14.25 18.20 12.43
CA CYS A 51 -13.04 18.90 12.03
C CYS A 51 -13.39 20.34 11.58
N LEU A 52 -12.38 21.18 11.36
CA LEU A 52 -12.51 22.57 10.89
C LEU A 52 -11.78 22.74 9.56
N GLU A 53 -12.37 23.41 8.56
CA GLU A 53 -11.60 23.75 7.36
C GLU A 53 -10.34 24.57 7.75
N PRO A 54 -9.16 24.31 7.16
CA PRO A 54 -7.90 24.89 7.60
C PRO A 54 -7.93 26.42 7.74
N GLY A 55 -7.54 26.90 8.92
CA GLY A 55 -7.56 28.32 9.25
C GLY A 55 -8.93 28.85 9.70
N ILE A 56 -10.00 28.06 9.68
CA ILE A 56 -11.27 28.41 10.31
C ILE A 56 -11.17 28.22 11.83
N VAL A 57 -10.96 29.32 12.54
CA VAL A 57 -11.03 29.33 14.01
C VAL A 57 -12.50 29.22 14.44
N ALA A 58 -12.83 28.14 15.14
CA ALA A 58 -14.17 27.88 15.68
C ALA A 58 -14.56 28.93 16.74
N SER A 59 -15.53 29.78 16.42
CA SER A 59 -15.90 30.94 17.24
C SER A 59 -17.41 31.10 17.44
N PHE A 60 -17.77 31.54 18.65
CA PHE A 60 -19.14 31.63 19.15
C PHE A 60 -19.32 32.99 19.79
N THR A 61 -20.33 33.73 19.38
CA THR A 61 -20.56 35.09 19.88
C THR A 61 -21.94 35.17 20.51
N VAL A 62 -22.00 35.72 21.71
CA VAL A 62 -23.24 36.18 22.31
C VAL A 62 -23.32 37.70 22.15
N THR A 63 -24.47 38.18 21.68
CA THR A 63 -24.85 39.59 21.77
C THR A 63 -25.94 39.71 22.81
N VAL A 64 -25.73 40.58 23.79
CA VAL A 64 -26.69 40.89 24.86
C VAL A 64 -27.19 42.31 24.65
N ALA A 65 -28.50 42.53 24.63
CA ALA A 65 -29.10 43.86 24.43
C ALA A 65 -30.16 44.15 25.51
N ASN A 66 -30.26 45.41 25.95
CA ASN A 66 -31.26 45.86 26.92
C ASN A 66 -32.51 46.45 26.24
N ALA A 67 -33.41 47.04 27.03
CA ALA A 67 -34.65 47.67 26.54
C ALA A 67 -34.45 48.99 25.76
N LEU A 68 -33.21 49.52 25.71
CA LEU A 68 -32.82 50.73 24.98
C LEU A 68 -31.92 50.42 23.77
N ASP A 69 -31.85 49.14 23.37
CA ASP A 69 -31.00 48.59 22.30
C ASP A 69 -29.49 48.87 22.46
N LEU A 70 -29.06 49.29 23.66
CA LEU A 70 -27.67 49.25 24.06
C LEU A 70 -27.23 47.79 24.18
N SER A 71 -26.10 47.45 23.57
CA SER A 71 -25.62 46.07 23.49
C SER A 71 -24.17 45.88 23.92
N ALA A 72 -23.90 44.69 24.44
CA ALA A 72 -22.58 44.18 24.77
C ALA A 72 -22.37 42.85 24.05
N VAL A 73 -21.14 42.58 23.64
CA VAL A 73 -20.78 41.40 22.85
C VAL A 73 -19.66 40.64 23.57
N ALA A 74 -19.77 39.33 23.67
CA ALA A 74 -18.71 38.46 24.16
C ALA A 74 -18.51 37.28 23.19
N SER A 75 -17.26 36.99 22.85
CA SER A 75 -16.90 35.93 21.91
C SER A 75 -16.02 34.88 22.59
N PHE A 76 -16.31 33.62 22.30
CA PHE A 76 -15.60 32.43 22.74
C PHE A 76 -14.92 31.77 21.53
N VAL A 77 -13.77 31.15 21.75
CA VAL A 77 -13.08 30.33 20.74
C VAL A 77 -12.96 28.90 21.28
N ALA A 78 -13.34 27.91 20.47
CA ALA A 78 -13.09 26.51 20.76
C ALA A 78 -11.75 26.08 20.13
N VAL A 79 -10.87 25.50 20.94
CA VAL A 79 -9.51 25.12 20.52
C VAL A 79 -9.30 23.60 20.55
N GLY A 80 -8.40 23.12 19.68
CA GLY A 80 -8.00 21.71 19.60
C GLY A 80 -9.13 20.77 19.14
N ILE A 81 -10.04 21.27 18.30
CA ILE A 81 -10.75 20.45 17.30
C ILE A 81 -9.72 20.28 16.16
N PRO A 82 -9.55 19.10 15.56
CA PRO A 82 -8.60 18.94 14.46
C PRO A 82 -9.01 19.80 13.25
N ASP A 83 -8.04 20.21 12.45
CA ASP A 83 -8.34 20.64 11.09
C ASP A 83 -8.99 19.47 10.34
N CYS A 84 -9.81 19.79 9.35
CA CYS A 84 -10.18 18.80 8.36
C CYS A 84 -8.91 18.39 7.62
N PRO A 85 -8.81 17.14 7.16
CA PRO A 85 -7.78 16.75 6.20
C PRO A 85 -8.01 17.57 4.89
N THR A 86 -7.01 17.95 4.06
CA THR A 86 -7.20 18.49 2.66
C THR A 86 -5.93 18.38 1.74
N TRP A 87 -5.94 19.04 0.56
CA TRP A 87 -5.19 18.73 -0.68
C TRP A 87 -5.08 19.93 -1.74
N LEU A 88 -3.93 20.25 -2.40
CA LEU A 88 -3.75 21.15 -3.61
C LEU A 88 -2.89 20.64 -4.88
N ARG A 89 -1.75 21.24 -5.41
CA ARG A 89 -0.83 20.68 -6.49
C ARG A 89 0.71 20.84 -6.59
N THR A 90 1.47 19.90 -7.22
CA THR A 90 2.90 20.03 -7.67
C THR A 90 3.27 20.02 -9.21
N GLU A 91 4.41 19.44 -9.70
CA GLU A 91 4.86 19.42 -11.12
C GLU A 91 5.29 18.03 -11.72
N ASN A 92 6.18 18.07 -12.71
CA ASN A 92 5.95 17.65 -14.08
C ASN A 92 7.27 17.39 -14.83
N LEU A 93 7.22 16.54 -15.85
CA LEU A 93 8.37 15.80 -16.37
C LEU A 93 8.24 15.34 -17.83
N VAL A 94 9.23 14.55 -18.28
CA VAL A 94 9.26 13.99 -19.63
C VAL A 94 8.32 12.79 -19.79
N MET A 95 8.46 11.68 -19.03
CA MET A 95 7.59 10.50 -19.22
C MET A 95 7.42 9.49 -18.06
N GLY A 96 6.44 8.56 -18.11
CA GLY A 96 5.89 7.91 -16.90
C GLY A 96 4.73 6.89 -16.97
N ARG A 97 3.99 6.80 -15.86
CA ARG A 97 3.53 5.59 -15.13
C ARG A 97 3.27 4.22 -15.93
N SER A 98 2.83 2.95 -16.27
CA SER A 98 1.86 1.85 -15.82
C SER A 98 2.16 0.54 -14.93
N SER A 99 1.72 0.43 -13.66
CA SER A 99 1.39 -0.79 -12.79
C SER A 99 2.26 -1.14 -11.56
N HIS A 100 2.53 -0.20 -10.66
CA HIS A 100 3.78 -0.16 -9.91
C HIS A 100 3.82 -0.30 -8.39
N THR A 101 4.98 -0.04 -7.78
CA THR A 101 5.29 0.03 -6.34
C THR A 101 6.37 1.05 -6.00
N ALA A 102 6.57 1.29 -4.71
CA ALA A 102 7.46 2.21 -4.04
C ALA A 102 8.16 1.42 -2.92
N THR A 103 8.29 1.93 -1.67
CA THR A 103 9.00 1.32 -0.50
C THR A 103 10.41 1.88 -0.07
N VAL A 104 11.35 1.14 0.61
CA VAL A 104 12.39 1.67 1.59
C VAL A 104 14.05 1.36 1.32
N LEU A 105 15.38 2.05 1.17
CA LEU A 105 16.31 3.45 0.97
C LEU A 105 16.63 4.91 1.85
N LEU A 106 16.19 5.68 2.98
CA LEU A 106 15.36 5.81 4.36
C LEU A 106 15.31 7.28 4.77
N SER A 107 16.52 7.79 4.81
CA SER A 107 16.84 9.09 4.34
C SER A 107 15.94 9.59 3.17
N GLY A 108 16.11 10.87 2.83
CA GLY A 108 15.15 11.54 1.98
C GLY A 108 15.53 11.59 0.51
N ARG A 109 15.22 10.55 -0.29
CA ARG A 109 14.95 10.69 -1.74
C ARG A 109 13.89 9.67 -2.27
N VAL A 110 13.57 9.42 -3.58
CA VAL A 110 12.57 8.37 -4.06
C VAL A 110 12.82 7.57 -5.38
N LEU A 111 12.38 6.30 -5.47
CA LEU A 111 12.64 5.26 -6.52
C LEU A 111 11.40 4.98 -7.43
N VAL A 112 11.58 4.71 -8.75
CA VAL A 112 10.58 4.73 -9.89
C VAL A 112 10.97 3.75 -11.09
N THR A 113 10.27 2.68 -11.56
CA THR A 113 10.85 1.49 -12.36
C THR A 113 10.03 0.45 -13.31
N GLY A 114 9.62 0.64 -14.59
CA GLY A 114 8.87 -0.40 -15.37
C GLY A 114 7.98 -0.04 -16.61
N SER A 115 7.21 -0.99 -17.23
CA SER A 115 6.27 -1.09 -18.45
C SER A 115 6.89 -1.70 -19.71
N SER A 116 6.20 -2.10 -20.77
CA SER A 116 6.82 -2.94 -21.82
C SER A 116 8.01 -2.30 -22.59
N ASN A 117 8.52 -1.11 -22.23
CA ASN A 117 8.77 -0.01 -23.18
C ASN A 117 9.80 1.28 -23.09
N SER A 118 11.12 1.45 -22.71
CA SER A 118 12.16 2.44 -23.34
C SER A 118 13.61 2.75 -22.73
N THR A 119 14.06 4.03 -22.47
CA THR A 119 15.47 4.56 -22.22
C THR A 119 15.96 5.17 -20.83
N ALA A 120 15.84 6.48 -20.48
CA ALA A 120 16.40 7.17 -19.25
C ALA A 120 15.39 7.29 -18.07
N THR A 121 15.37 8.18 -17.02
CA THR A 121 14.59 7.99 -15.73
C THR A 121 14.33 9.20 -14.71
N GLU A 122 14.68 9.22 -13.38
CA GLU A 122 14.94 10.34 -12.36
C GLU A 122 14.83 10.01 -10.83
N LEU A 123 13.89 10.53 -9.97
CA LEU A 123 13.99 10.38 -8.46
C LEU A 123 12.78 10.78 -7.54
N PHE A 124 13.04 11.38 -6.36
CA PHE A 124 12.52 12.64 -5.78
C PHE A 124 13.19 12.97 -4.41
N ASP A 125 13.03 14.12 -3.71
CA ASP A 125 13.62 14.44 -2.36
C ASP A 125 12.72 15.25 -1.38
N PRO A 126 12.24 14.67 -0.24
CA PRO A 126 11.09 15.10 0.57
C PRO A 126 11.05 16.54 1.03
N ALA A 127 12.13 17.00 1.64
CA ALA A 127 12.04 18.01 2.71
C ALA A 127 11.69 19.40 2.16
N THR A 128 11.88 19.51 0.86
CA THR A 128 11.63 20.63 -0.03
C THR A 128 10.67 20.08 -1.11
N GLU A 129 10.88 20.21 -2.44
CA GLU A 129 9.92 19.94 -3.54
C GLU A 129 10.39 20.12 -5.08
N THR A 130 11.51 19.61 -5.73
CA THR A 130 11.83 19.49 -7.26
C THR A 130 12.97 18.45 -7.69
N TRP A 131 13.59 18.41 -8.92
CA TRP A 131 14.30 17.20 -9.53
C TRP A 131 15.64 17.21 -10.41
N THR A 132 16.10 16.01 -10.91
CA THR A 132 17.30 15.62 -11.75
C THR A 132 17.50 14.07 -12.04
N ALA A 133 18.52 13.65 -12.83
CA ALA A 133 18.69 12.32 -13.50
C ALA A 133 19.89 11.38 -13.10
N THR A 134 20.08 10.20 -13.73
CA THR A 134 21.08 9.09 -13.48
C THR A 134 21.10 7.98 -14.63
N GLY A 135 21.66 6.74 -14.54
CA GLY A 135 21.99 5.84 -15.68
C GLY A 135 21.62 4.31 -15.67
N SER A 136 22.00 3.58 -16.75
CA SER A 136 21.06 2.71 -17.53
C SER A 136 21.49 1.30 -18.10
N MET A 137 20.59 0.58 -18.80
CA MET A 137 20.42 -0.90 -18.68
C MET A 137 19.87 -1.66 -19.93
N VAL A 138 19.63 -2.99 -19.85
CA VAL A 138 19.64 -3.92 -21.03
C VAL A 138 18.37 -4.78 -21.42
N GLN A 139 17.38 -5.11 -20.57
CA GLN A 139 16.21 -6.01 -20.91
C GLN A 139 14.80 -5.44 -20.49
N ARG A 140 13.70 -6.22 -20.34
CA ARG A 140 12.35 -5.73 -19.88
C ARG A 140 11.63 -6.65 -18.84
N ARG A 141 10.37 -6.44 -18.34
CA ARG A 141 9.47 -7.27 -17.41
C ARG A 141 8.18 -6.71 -16.61
N SER A 142 6.95 -6.31 -17.05
CA SER A 142 5.71 -5.72 -16.37
C SER A 142 5.39 -6.05 -14.90
N GLY A 143 4.78 -5.10 -14.08
CA GLY A 143 3.86 -5.03 -12.85
C GLY A 143 4.24 -4.98 -11.30
N HIS A 144 4.89 -3.94 -10.74
CA HIS A 144 5.81 -3.84 -9.55
C HIS A 144 5.62 -4.49 -8.13
N THR A 145 6.72 -4.49 -7.33
CA THR A 145 6.82 -4.50 -5.84
C THR A 145 8.10 -4.01 -5.14
N ALA A 146 8.03 -3.74 -3.83
CA ALA A 146 9.19 -3.50 -2.98
C ALA A 146 9.03 -3.42 -1.46
N THR A 147 10.18 -3.23 -0.79
CA THR A 147 10.45 -3.40 0.65
C THR A 147 11.83 -2.85 1.10
N LEU A 148 12.21 -3.12 2.38
CA LEU A 148 13.45 -2.80 3.13
C LEU A 148 13.86 -3.82 4.25
N LEU A 149 14.86 -4.75 4.16
CA LEU A 149 15.55 -5.35 5.35
C LEU A 149 16.31 -4.24 6.18
N PRO A 150 17.40 -4.43 6.95
CA PRO A 150 18.12 -3.31 7.60
C PRO A 150 19.19 -2.40 6.88
N SER A 151 19.65 -2.57 5.62
CA SER A 151 20.72 -1.75 4.94
C SER A 151 20.96 -2.06 3.41
N GLY A 152 22.01 -1.61 2.66
CA GLY A 152 22.17 -1.46 1.16
C GLY A 152 22.69 -2.51 0.07
N LEU A 153 21.88 -3.18 -0.79
CA LEU A 153 22.09 -3.75 -2.19
C LEU A 153 20.82 -3.46 -3.07
N VAL A 154 20.03 -4.39 -3.69
CA VAL A 154 18.52 -4.28 -3.88
C VAL A 154 17.74 -5.62 -3.81
N LEU A 155 16.45 -5.70 -3.43
CA LEU A 155 15.52 -6.89 -3.51
C LEU A 155 15.13 -7.36 -4.92
N VAL A 156 15.11 -6.45 -5.87
CA VAL A 156 14.53 -6.52 -7.22
C VAL A 156 14.02 -7.88 -7.81
N THR A 157 12.85 -8.40 -7.39
CA THR A 157 12.21 -9.71 -7.76
C THR A 157 11.07 -9.76 -8.81
N GLY A 158 11.23 -10.06 -10.13
CA GLY A 158 10.15 -10.58 -11.05
C GLY A 158 9.69 -9.82 -12.33
N GLY A 159 8.63 -10.27 -13.06
CA GLY A 159 7.92 -9.46 -14.11
C GLY A 159 7.13 -10.10 -15.31
N ASP A 160 6.63 -9.32 -16.29
CA ASP A 160 6.31 -9.78 -17.68
C ASP A 160 6.99 -8.95 -18.78
N THR A 161 7.89 -9.56 -19.50
CA THR A 161 8.61 -8.96 -20.64
C THR A 161 7.99 -7.83 -21.48
N GLY A 162 6.95 -8.11 -22.26
CA GLY A 162 7.20 -8.24 -23.72
C GLY A 162 6.90 -9.66 -24.23
N ALA A 163 7.91 -10.49 -24.54
CA ALA A 163 7.73 -11.90 -24.95
C ALA A 163 8.07 -13.02 -23.91
N SER A 164 7.26 -13.22 -22.86
CA SER A 164 7.20 -14.37 -21.91
C SER A 164 8.06 -14.41 -20.61
N LEU A 165 8.60 -15.58 -20.19
CA LEU A 165 9.03 -16.05 -18.79
C LEU A 165 11.78 -17.03 -17.91
N THR A 166 13.07 -16.68 -18.29
CA THR A 166 14.42 -17.21 -17.86
C THR A 166 14.88 -17.08 -16.35
N THR A 167 16.15 -16.74 -16.06
CA THR A 167 16.91 -16.94 -14.76
C THR A 167 17.45 -15.79 -13.77
N SER A 168 16.72 -14.76 -13.25
CA SER A 168 17.19 -13.43 -12.68
C SER A 168 16.87 -12.93 -11.23
N ALA A 169 17.20 -11.63 -10.93
CA ALA A 169 17.08 -10.74 -9.73
C ALA A 169 17.88 -9.39 -9.99
N GLU A 170 18.16 -8.37 -9.12
CA GLU A 170 19.28 -7.33 -9.26
C GLU A 170 19.56 -6.41 -7.97
N LEU A 171 20.77 -5.84 -7.69
CA LEU A 171 21.09 -5.06 -6.43
C LEU A 171 22.09 -3.76 -6.24
N TYR A 172 21.64 -2.47 -5.98
CA TYR A 172 22.26 -1.03 -6.00
C TYR A 172 23.68 -0.53 -5.56
N ASP A 173 23.86 0.79 -5.32
CA ASP A 173 24.48 1.55 -4.21
C ASP A 173 24.15 3.09 -4.31
N PRO A 174 24.17 3.96 -3.26
CA PRO A 174 23.94 5.41 -3.31
C PRO A 174 25.14 6.42 -3.31
N VAL A 175 26.44 6.09 -3.53
CA VAL A 175 27.51 7.13 -3.74
C VAL A 175 28.43 7.19 -5.04
N SER A 176 28.52 6.22 -5.99
CA SER A 176 29.14 6.44 -7.37
C SER A 176 28.28 6.24 -8.68
N GLY A 177 28.20 5.07 -9.37
CA GLY A 177 27.39 4.84 -10.63
C GLY A 177 26.42 3.61 -10.83
N THR A 178 26.97 2.53 -11.41
CA THR A 178 26.50 1.34 -12.23
C THR A 178 25.69 0.20 -11.59
N TRP A 179 25.57 -1.00 -12.25
CA TRP A 179 24.99 -2.30 -11.81
C TRP A 179 25.65 -3.62 -12.50
N SER A 180 25.79 -4.87 -11.91
CA SER A 180 26.35 -6.17 -12.54
C SER A 180 26.61 -7.61 -11.82
N VAL A 181 25.79 -8.70 -11.99
CA VAL A 181 25.99 -10.24 -11.95
C VAL A 181 25.70 -11.34 -10.78
N THR A 182 24.85 -11.28 -9.70
CA THR A 182 24.44 -12.40 -8.75
C THR A 182 23.33 -13.43 -9.13
N ALA A 183 22.48 -13.97 -8.21
CA ALA A 183 21.85 -15.32 -8.26
C ALA A 183 20.39 -15.52 -7.77
N SER A 184 19.90 -16.77 -7.88
CA SER A 184 18.48 -16.97 -8.21
C SER A 184 17.76 -18.35 -7.88
N MET A 185 16.41 -18.33 -7.91
CA MET A 185 15.26 -19.33 -7.93
C MET A 185 15.19 -20.78 -8.64
N SER A 186 14.00 -21.25 -9.15
CA SER A 186 13.57 -22.66 -9.53
C SER A 186 12.22 -23.00 -10.28
N THR A 187 11.32 -22.11 -10.75
CA THR A 187 10.29 -22.41 -11.78
C THR A 187 9.39 -21.29 -12.37
N GLY A 188 9.00 -20.24 -11.63
CA GLY A 188 8.11 -19.13 -12.03
C GLY A 188 7.99 -17.97 -11.00
N ARG A 189 8.34 -16.68 -11.25
CA ARG A 189 8.07 -15.42 -10.44
C ARG A 189 7.86 -13.91 -11.05
N TRP A 190 6.63 -13.29 -10.97
CA TRP A 190 5.84 -12.11 -11.52
C TRP A 190 4.31 -11.99 -11.16
N MET A 191 3.78 -10.76 -11.02
CA MET A 191 2.41 -10.34 -10.65
C MET A 191 2.07 -10.63 -9.18
N HIS A 192 2.71 -9.81 -8.35
CA HIS A 192 3.51 -10.25 -7.21
C HIS A 192 3.74 -9.10 -6.22
N THR A 193 4.05 -9.36 -4.92
CA THR A 193 4.38 -8.30 -3.94
C THR A 193 5.59 -8.44 -3.01
N ALA A 194 5.60 -7.84 -1.79
CA ALA A 194 6.78 -7.48 -0.97
C ALA A 194 6.55 -6.81 0.43
N THR A 195 7.39 -7.08 1.48
CA THR A 195 7.23 -6.81 2.96
C THR A 195 8.30 -7.35 3.98
N LEU A 196 8.17 -7.15 5.32
CA LEU A 196 9.24 -7.23 6.31
C LEU A 196 9.15 -7.87 7.74
N LEU A 197 9.23 -9.19 7.91
CA LEU A 197 9.57 -9.91 9.18
C LEU A 197 11.04 -9.90 9.81
N PRO A 198 11.30 -10.08 11.12
CA PRO A 198 12.42 -9.45 11.86
C PRO A 198 13.95 -9.74 11.64
N SER A 199 14.61 -9.74 10.45
CA SER A 199 16.11 -9.90 10.43
C SER A 199 16.96 -9.65 9.17
N GLY A 200 16.41 -9.91 8.00
CA GLY A 200 17.09 -10.81 7.07
C GLY A 200 16.08 -11.58 6.21
N LYS A 201 15.18 -12.33 6.87
CA LYS A 201 14.62 -13.56 6.28
C LYS A 201 13.51 -13.43 5.14
N VAL A 202 13.45 -12.41 4.26
CA VAL A 202 12.37 -12.11 3.21
C VAL A 202 11.60 -13.15 2.33
N LEU A 203 10.62 -13.90 2.86
CA LEU A 203 9.42 -14.51 2.21
C LEU A 203 8.85 -13.83 0.94
N VAL A 204 9.49 -13.93 -0.21
CA VAL A 204 8.92 -13.72 -1.55
C VAL A 204 7.72 -14.57 -2.03
N SER A 205 6.83 -15.13 -1.18
CA SER A 205 5.45 -15.70 -1.33
C SER A 205 4.79 -16.13 -2.71
N GLY A 206 3.76 -17.01 -2.88
CA GLY A 206 3.07 -17.54 -4.15
C GLY A 206 3.06 -16.80 -5.57
N GLY A 207 2.75 -17.40 -6.77
CA GLY A 207 2.79 -16.75 -8.14
C GLY A 207 2.14 -17.30 -9.48
N TYR A 208 1.74 -16.42 -10.44
CA TYR A 208 1.17 -16.73 -11.79
C TYR A 208 2.24 -17.18 -12.79
N SER A 209 2.07 -18.34 -13.42
CA SER A 209 2.90 -18.77 -14.56
C SER A 209 2.14 -19.73 -15.44
N SER A 210 2.68 -20.02 -16.62
CA SER A 210 2.21 -21.12 -17.48
C SER A 210 0.69 -21.05 -17.75
N GLY A 211 0.21 -19.83 -18.07
CA GLY A 211 -1.21 -19.53 -18.34
C GLY A 211 -2.15 -19.67 -17.13
N ALA A 212 -1.58 -19.87 -15.96
CA ALA A 212 -2.24 -20.44 -14.81
C ALA A 212 -1.72 -19.75 -13.55
N GLY A 213 -1.90 -20.40 -12.41
CA GLY A 213 -0.94 -20.11 -11.40
C GLY A 213 -0.65 -21.25 -10.48
N ILE A 214 0.50 -21.10 -9.86
CA ILE A 214 1.11 -22.20 -9.17
C ILE A 214 1.85 -21.81 -7.91
N ALA A 215 2.13 -22.90 -7.23
CA ALA A 215 2.50 -23.17 -5.89
C ALA A 215 3.72 -22.45 -5.34
N THR A 216 4.92 -22.96 -5.67
CA THR A 216 6.31 -22.76 -5.15
C THR A 216 6.51 -22.22 -3.74
N ALA A 217 7.62 -22.46 -3.06
CA ALA A 217 8.08 -21.53 -2.03
C ALA A 217 9.24 -20.64 -2.60
N GLU A 218 10.23 -20.11 -1.84
CA GLU A 218 11.68 -20.06 -2.18
C GLU A 218 12.63 -19.30 -1.24
N VAL A 219 13.46 -19.98 -0.45
CA VAL A 219 14.28 -19.34 0.58
C VAL A 219 15.48 -18.49 0.03
N TYR A 220 16.32 -17.78 0.82
CA TYR A 220 17.36 -16.81 0.39
C TYR A 220 18.24 -16.09 1.52
N ASP A 221 19.23 -16.63 2.26
CA ASP A 221 20.04 -15.82 3.27
C ASP A 221 21.05 -14.76 2.76
N PRO A 222 20.69 -13.46 2.65
CA PRO A 222 21.59 -12.33 2.63
C PRO A 222 22.88 -12.32 1.83
N ALA A 223 24.06 -12.29 2.44
CA ALA A 223 25.28 -11.87 1.72
C ALA A 223 25.96 -13.01 0.90
N ALA A 224 25.18 -13.88 0.22
CA ALA A 224 25.56 -15.29 -0.06
C ALA A 224 25.09 -16.07 -1.34
N GLY A 225 25.43 -15.58 -2.54
CA GLY A 225 25.34 -16.15 -3.92
C GLY A 225 24.58 -17.42 -4.45
N THR A 226 23.97 -18.41 -3.77
CA THR A 226 23.10 -19.47 -4.44
C THR A 226 21.95 -20.02 -3.55
N TRP A 227 21.25 -21.15 -3.82
CA TRP A 227 19.79 -21.29 -3.49
C TRP A 227 19.26 -22.72 -2.98
N SER A 228 18.27 -22.78 -2.04
CA SER A 228 17.73 -23.85 -1.09
C SER A 228 16.22 -23.93 -0.47
N ALA A 229 15.26 -24.75 -0.95
CA ALA A 229 13.78 -24.87 -0.65
C ALA A 229 13.00 -24.76 0.70
N THR A 230 11.69 -25.10 0.73
CA THR A 230 10.70 -25.05 1.85
C THR A 230 9.26 -25.54 1.50
N GLY A 231 8.60 -26.19 2.48
CA GLY A 231 7.23 -26.70 2.47
C GLY A 231 6.16 -25.62 2.37
N ALA A 232 4.97 -26.02 1.90
CA ALA A 232 4.17 -25.11 1.11
C ALA A 232 2.64 -25.51 0.90
N MET A 233 1.74 -24.63 0.38
CA MET A 233 0.24 -24.64 0.48
C MET A 233 -0.70 -25.29 -0.63
N ALA A 234 -1.90 -25.82 -0.27
CA ALA A 234 -3.02 -26.50 -1.01
C ALA A 234 -4.08 -25.70 -1.89
N ALA A 235 -3.74 -25.30 -3.14
CA ALA A 235 -4.55 -24.68 -4.22
C ALA A 235 -4.57 -23.14 -4.48
N GLY A 236 -4.16 -22.70 -5.69
CA GLY A 236 -4.21 -21.38 -6.36
C GLY A 236 -4.05 -20.04 -5.69
N ARG A 237 -3.11 -19.11 -6.13
CA ARG A 237 -2.68 -17.72 -5.62
C ARG A 237 -2.88 -16.19 -6.20
N SER A 238 -3.10 -15.69 -7.48
CA SER A 238 -2.55 -14.41 -8.20
C SER A 238 -2.97 -12.89 -8.04
N ARG A 239 -2.01 -11.90 -8.13
CA ARG A 239 -1.85 -10.52 -7.52
C ARG A 239 -2.48 -10.24 -6.13
N HIS A 240 -2.01 -9.19 -5.41
CA HIS A 240 -2.11 -8.99 -3.94
C HIS A 240 -1.24 -7.84 -3.34
N ALA A 241 -1.07 -7.70 -1.99
CA ALA A 241 0.13 -7.17 -1.29
C ALA A 241 0.34 -7.56 0.21
N LEU A 242 1.56 -7.42 0.74
CA LEU A 242 2.01 -7.94 2.05
C LEU A 242 2.09 -6.85 3.20
N THR A 243 2.29 -7.15 4.52
CA THR A 243 2.76 -6.22 5.64
C THR A 243 3.31 -6.86 6.98
N VAL A 244 3.26 -6.27 8.21
CA VAL A 244 4.19 -6.65 9.32
C VAL A 244 3.64 -6.75 10.79
N LEU A 245 2.76 -7.68 11.18
CA LEU A 245 2.31 -7.89 12.60
C LEU A 245 3.35 -8.54 13.54
N PRO A 246 3.34 -8.42 14.89
CA PRO A 246 4.59 -8.20 15.65
C PRO A 246 5.69 -9.29 15.75
N SER A 247 5.48 -10.34 16.57
CA SER A 247 6.58 -11.18 17.10
C SER A 247 7.14 -12.24 16.16
N GLY A 248 6.69 -12.31 14.90
CA GLY A 248 7.23 -13.24 13.94
C GLY A 248 6.27 -13.93 12.97
N LYS A 249 4.91 -13.86 13.12
CA LYS A 249 3.94 -14.68 12.33
C LYS A 249 3.97 -14.38 10.81
N VAL A 250 3.03 -14.72 9.92
CA VAL A 250 2.75 -13.99 8.63
C VAL A 250 1.23 -14.07 8.42
N LEU A 251 0.61 -13.23 7.58
CA LEU A 251 -0.81 -13.06 7.23
C LEU A 251 -0.99 -12.91 5.75
N VAL A 252 -2.17 -13.22 5.32
CA VAL A 252 -2.49 -13.30 3.93
C VAL A 252 -3.98 -13.52 3.82
N THR A 253 -4.49 -13.14 2.68
CA THR A 253 -5.85 -13.39 2.28
C THR A 253 -5.92 -13.68 0.77
N GLY A 254 -7.07 -13.71 0.08
CA GLY A 254 -7.30 -13.61 -1.40
C GLY A 254 -6.19 -13.84 -2.49
N GLY A 255 -6.49 -13.47 -3.74
CA GLY A 255 -5.64 -13.67 -4.95
C GLY A 255 -6.45 -14.35 -6.09
N PHE A 256 -6.15 -14.27 -7.40
CA PHE A 256 -7.01 -14.63 -8.59
C PHE A 256 -6.61 -15.80 -9.42
N THR A 257 -7.59 -16.59 -9.93
CA THR A 257 -7.59 -17.71 -10.92
C THR A 257 -8.48 -17.46 -12.14
N MET A 258 -8.67 -18.46 -13.00
CA MET A 258 -9.63 -18.53 -14.09
C MET A 258 -11.04 -19.13 -13.75
N SER A 259 -11.64 -19.07 -12.52
CA SER A 259 -13.11 -19.44 -12.33
C SER A 259 -14.06 -18.58 -11.48
N GLY A 260 -13.60 -17.52 -10.81
CA GLY A 260 -14.29 -16.87 -9.70
C GLY A 260 -14.46 -17.64 -8.38
N SER A 261 -14.24 -16.98 -7.24
CA SER A 261 -12.85 -16.65 -6.90
C SER A 261 -12.24 -17.36 -5.65
N ARG A 262 -11.24 -16.88 -4.88
CA ARG A 262 -10.45 -17.73 -3.95
C ARG A 262 -10.26 -17.26 -2.46
N ALA A 263 -11.17 -17.49 -1.50
CA ALA A 263 -11.37 -16.60 -0.32
C ALA A 263 -10.34 -16.39 0.79
N VAL A 264 -9.24 -17.13 0.92
CA VAL A 264 -8.89 -17.72 2.24
C VAL A 264 -7.95 -17.02 3.21
N SER A 265 -7.83 -17.55 4.46
CA SER A 265 -6.81 -17.32 5.53
C SER A 265 -6.19 -18.69 5.94
N GLU A 266 -4.88 -18.91 5.72
CA GLU A 266 -4.01 -20.10 5.76
C GLU A 266 -2.72 -19.85 6.54
N LEU A 267 -2.44 -20.57 7.62
CA LEU A 267 -1.76 -20.02 8.81
C LEU A 267 -0.21 -19.85 8.82
N TYR A 268 0.56 -20.49 7.90
CA TYR A 268 2.04 -20.61 7.57
C TYR A 268 3.00 -20.46 8.81
N ASP A 269 4.34 -20.63 8.82
CA ASP A 269 5.26 -20.62 10.04
C ASP A 269 6.88 -20.23 9.91
N PRO A 270 7.79 -20.00 10.94
CA PRO A 270 9.35 -19.87 10.94
C PRO A 270 11.43 -21.63 12.33
N ALA A 271 11.50 -22.91 12.85
CA ALA A 271 10.80 -24.16 13.28
C ALA A 271 10.04 -25.13 12.32
N THR A 272 9.23 -26.09 12.83
CA THR A 272 8.48 -27.28 12.26
C THR A 272 8.16 -27.46 10.75
N GLY A 273 8.32 -26.47 9.88
CA GLY A 273 7.86 -26.42 8.51
C GLY A 273 6.42 -26.82 8.17
N THR A 274 5.49 -26.84 9.15
CA THR A 274 4.15 -27.48 9.12
C THR A 274 3.12 -26.98 8.11
N TRP A 275 1.87 -27.48 8.08
CA TRP A 275 0.81 -26.86 7.24
C TRP A 275 -0.61 -26.80 7.91
N THR A 276 -0.89 -26.65 9.22
CA THR A 276 -2.27 -26.73 9.86
C THR A 276 -3.16 -25.44 9.80
N ALA A 277 -4.51 -25.44 10.04
CA ALA A 277 -5.37 -24.22 10.10
C ALA A 277 -6.82 -24.23 10.73
N THR A 278 -7.91 -23.79 10.01
CA THR A 278 -8.74 -22.58 10.37
C THR A 278 -10.28 -22.53 9.92
N GLY A 279 -11.05 -21.43 10.16
CA GLY A 279 -12.57 -21.20 10.09
C GLY A 279 -14.32 -19.30 7.98
N LYS A 280 -14.36 -17.91 7.90
CA LYS A 280 -15.09 -17.13 6.86
C LYS A 280 -14.50 -15.72 6.54
N MET A 281 -14.64 -15.27 5.28
CA MET A 281 -14.74 -13.87 4.79
C MET A 281 -15.77 -13.75 3.65
N SER A 282 -16.85 -12.99 3.89
CA SER A 282 -18.26 -12.94 3.44
C SER A 282 -18.65 -12.57 1.99
N SER A 283 -17.70 -12.52 1.06
CA SER A 283 -17.81 -11.90 -0.27
C SER A 283 -16.57 -12.28 -1.06
N ASP A 284 -16.29 -11.57 -2.16
CA ASP A 284 -15.25 -11.84 -3.17
C ASP A 284 -13.86 -11.04 -2.91
N ARG A 285 -12.61 -11.11 -3.50
CA ARG A 285 -11.45 -10.11 -3.28
C ARG A 285 -10.21 -9.81 -4.19
N PHE A 286 -10.09 -8.74 -5.08
CA PHE A 286 -8.96 -8.30 -6.08
C PHE A 286 -7.90 -7.35 -5.50
N VAL A 287 -6.81 -6.88 -6.21
CA VAL A 287 -5.61 -6.21 -5.53
C VAL A 287 -6.18 -5.22 -4.57
N HIS A 288 -5.72 -5.18 -3.34
CA HIS A 288 -6.38 -4.38 -2.34
C HIS A 288 -5.40 -3.98 -1.30
N THR A 289 -5.81 -3.50 -0.14
CA THR A 289 -5.02 -2.53 0.57
C THR A 289 -4.59 -2.81 2.02
N VAL A 290 -3.28 -2.89 2.43
CA VAL A 290 -2.78 -3.24 3.81
C VAL A 290 -1.35 -2.79 4.28
N THR A 291 -1.00 -2.81 5.58
CA THR A 291 -1.22 -1.93 6.76
C THR A 291 -0.41 -2.46 8.00
N LEU A 292 -0.06 -1.67 9.04
CA LEU A 292 0.99 -1.93 10.09
C LEU A 292 0.91 -1.05 11.41
N LEU A 293 -0.24 -0.93 12.14
CA LEU A 293 -0.58 0.20 13.09
C LEU A 293 -0.31 -0.04 14.59
N PRO A 294 -0.48 1.01 15.42
CA PRO A 294 -0.56 1.02 16.89
C PRO A 294 -1.73 0.37 17.64
N SER A 295 -2.98 0.22 17.14
CA SER A 295 -4.09 -0.17 18.04
C SER A 295 -4.10 -1.66 18.41
N GLY A 296 -4.47 -2.52 17.47
CA GLY A 296 -4.49 -3.94 17.68
C GLY A 296 -4.94 -4.71 16.48
N LYS A 297 -6.13 -4.33 15.97
CA LYS A 297 -7.00 -4.91 14.92
C LYS A 297 -6.30 -5.20 13.60
N VAL A 298 -6.96 -5.02 12.48
CA VAL A 298 -6.24 -4.43 11.35
C VAL A 298 -7.10 -3.55 10.60
N LEU A 299 -6.51 -2.91 9.59
CA LEU A 299 -7.32 -2.71 8.43
C LEU A 299 -6.72 -2.81 6.97
N THR A 300 -7.18 -3.83 6.24
CA THR A 300 -7.39 -3.93 4.77
C THR A 300 -8.29 -2.85 4.18
N VAL A 301 -8.41 -2.72 2.85
CA VAL A 301 -9.71 -2.49 2.16
C VAL A 301 -9.84 -3.11 0.73
N GLY A 302 -11.02 -3.64 0.30
CA GLY A 302 -11.65 -3.68 -1.09
C GLY A 302 -11.24 -4.65 -2.26
N GLY A 303 -11.86 -4.65 -3.49
CA GLY A 303 -11.42 -5.51 -4.67
C GLY A 303 -12.37 -5.65 -5.96
N SER A 304 -11.93 -5.83 -7.23
CA SER A 304 -12.80 -5.98 -8.47
C SER A 304 -13.70 -7.13 -8.29
N SER A 305 -14.80 -7.37 -9.00
CA SER A 305 -15.21 -8.78 -9.08
C SER A 305 -15.53 -9.33 -10.44
N LEU A 306 -15.71 -10.64 -10.46
CA LEU A 306 -16.54 -11.27 -11.46
C LEU A 306 -17.80 -12.00 -10.90
N SER A 307 -18.33 -11.94 -9.62
CA SER A 307 -19.69 -12.17 -8.90
C SER A 307 -20.39 -10.99 -8.16
N GLY A 308 -21.59 -10.46 -8.51
CA GLY A 308 -22.29 -9.24 -7.93
C GLY A 308 -22.38 -7.89 -8.78
N ALA A 309 -21.77 -6.73 -8.40
CA ALA A 309 -21.63 -5.44 -9.16
C ALA A 309 -20.24 -4.99 -9.78
N GLY A 310 -19.50 -5.84 -10.52
CA GLY A 310 -18.20 -5.62 -11.23
C GLY A 310 -16.94 -5.05 -10.50
N VAL A 311 -17.09 -4.23 -9.47
CA VAL A 311 -16.02 -3.82 -8.51
C VAL A 311 -16.63 -3.66 -7.13
N VAL A 312 -15.92 -3.84 -6.00
CA VAL A 312 -16.54 -3.70 -4.66
C VAL A 312 -15.70 -3.25 -3.46
N ALA A 313 -16.30 -2.31 -2.74
CA ALA A 313 -16.81 -2.45 -1.37
C ALA A 313 -16.27 -3.48 -0.33
N THR A 314 -16.28 -3.09 0.98
CA THR A 314 -15.55 -3.44 2.27
C THR A 314 -14.21 -2.98 2.95
N ALA A 315 -14.24 -2.99 4.30
CA ALA A 315 -13.13 -3.18 5.27
C ALA A 315 -13.60 -4.18 6.33
N GLU A 316 -13.00 -5.38 6.55
CA GLU A 316 -13.42 -6.18 7.73
C GLU A 316 -12.41 -7.15 8.50
N LEU A 317 -12.38 -7.19 9.89
CA LEU A 317 -11.38 -6.84 11.02
C LEU A 317 -10.35 -7.88 11.64
N TYR A 318 -9.85 -7.84 12.90
CA TYR A 318 -9.31 -9.04 13.66
C TYR A 318 -9.20 -8.70 15.15
N ASP A 319 -9.48 -9.60 16.09
CA ASP A 319 -9.41 -9.32 17.56
C ASP A 319 -8.47 -10.32 18.31
N PRO A 320 -7.83 -9.91 19.44
CA PRO A 320 -6.40 -10.16 19.77
C PRO A 320 -5.76 -11.55 19.72
N ALA A 321 -6.55 -12.62 19.83
CA ALA A 321 -6.06 -14.00 19.88
C ALA A 321 -7.19 -15.00 19.52
N LEU A 322 -8.27 -14.53 18.88
CA LEU A 322 -9.59 -15.14 18.91
C LEU A 322 -9.91 -16.17 17.81
N GLY A 323 -9.14 -16.20 16.74
CA GLY A 323 -9.47 -16.67 15.39
C GLY A 323 -10.49 -15.82 14.62
N THR A 324 -11.54 -15.38 15.33
CA THR A 324 -12.92 -15.05 14.89
C THR A 324 -13.05 -13.83 14.03
N TRP A 325 -14.16 -13.70 13.27
CA TRP A 325 -14.57 -12.47 12.58
C TRP A 325 -15.82 -11.73 13.28
N THR A 326 -16.18 -10.44 13.00
CA THR A 326 -17.33 -9.57 13.52
C THR A 326 -17.44 -8.18 12.78
N ALA A 327 -18.52 -7.31 12.96
CA ALA A 327 -19.31 -6.21 12.15
C ALA A 327 -19.02 -4.62 11.94
N THR A 328 -19.27 -3.96 10.73
CA THR A 328 -18.93 -2.52 10.32
C THR A 328 -19.81 -1.88 9.22
N ALA A 329 -19.71 -0.55 8.96
CA ALA A 329 -20.44 0.19 7.88
C ALA A 329 -19.59 0.47 6.61
N SER A 330 -19.83 1.54 5.81
CA SER A 330 -19.61 1.47 4.34
C SER A 330 -19.17 2.72 3.52
N LEU A 331 -18.19 2.58 2.60
CA LEU A 331 -17.64 3.66 1.73
C LEU A 331 -18.58 4.30 0.71
N PRO A 332 -18.98 5.57 0.83
CA PRO A 332 -19.63 6.43 -0.17
C PRO A 332 -19.42 6.21 -1.67
N VAL A 333 -18.41 5.49 -2.14
CA VAL A 333 -18.15 5.41 -3.58
C VAL A 333 -17.30 4.21 -4.05
N ALA A 334 -16.89 4.25 -5.32
CA ALA A 334 -16.21 3.22 -6.07
C ALA A 334 -14.70 3.39 -6.13
N LEU A 335 -13.92 2.38 -5.64
CA LEU A 335 -12.47 2.41 -5.25
C LEU A 335 -11.40 1.28 -5.62
N SER A 336 -10.80 1.14 -6.80
CA SER A 336 -9.75 0.24 -7.24
C SER A 336 -8.38 0.82 -7.51
N ARG A 337 -7.53 -0.09 -7.92
CA ARG A 337 -6.27 0.10 -8.50
C ARG A 337 -5.30 0.64 -7.42
N HIS A 338 -5.63 1.43 -6.39
CA HIS A 338 -4.82 2.18 -5.38
C HIS A 338 -3.83 1.66 -4.28
N THR A 339 -3.65 2.33 -3.11
CA THR A 339 -2.30 2.74 -2.53
C THR A 339 -1.88 2.98 -1.02
N ALA A 340 -0.96 2.16 -0.46
CA ALA A 340 -0.36 2.06 0.91
C ALA A 340 0.72 2.99 1.66
N THR A 341 0.49 4.21 2.21
CA THR A 341 1.37 4.91 3.26
C THR A 341 1.05 4.97 4.81
N LEU A 342 2.04 4.84 5.73
CA LEU A 342 2.10 5.05 7.22
C LEU A 342 2.75 6.32 7.84
N LEU A 343 2.21 6.93 8.94
CA LEU A 343 2.53 8.27 9.53
C LEU A 343 2.69 8.37 11.15
N PRO A 344 2.28 9.37 12.03
CA PRO A 344 2.60 9.64 13.52
C PRO A 344 2.17 8.87 14.84
N SER A 345 0.88 8.65 15.21
CA SER A 345 0.35 7.76 16.33
C SER A 345 -0.60 6.42 16.31
N GLY A 346 -1.54 5.75 15.53
CA GLY A 346 -2.27 5.31 14.19
C GLY A 346 -2.95 5.88 12.81
N GLN A 347 -3.36 7.16 12.44
CA GLN A 347 -4.04 7.91 11.28
C GLN A 347 -4.33 7.21 9.90
N VAL A 348 -4.91 7.80 8.82
CA VAL A 348 -4.54 7.42 7.39
C VAL A 348 -4.71 8.42 6.27
N LEU A 349 -3.65 8.46 5.41
CA LEU A 349 -3.85 8.48 3.95
C LEU A 349 -3.30 7.31 3.07
N LEU A 350 -4.02 7.17 1.96
CA LEU A 350 -4.07 6.22 0.87
C LEU A 350 -4.75 7.03 -0.29
N VAL A 351 -4.48 6.84 -1.58
CA VAL A 351 -4.72 7.83 -2.67
C VAL A 351 -4.91 7.26 -4.12
N GLY A 352 -5.84 7.72 -4.98
CA GLY A 352 -5.94 7.37 -6.41
C GLY A 352 -7.29 6.88 -7.06
N GLY A 353 -7.35 6.08 -8.17
CA GLY A 353 -8.44 5.14 -8.59
C GLY A 353 -9.32 5.05 -9.93
N ALA A 354 -10.59 4.48 -9.88
CA ALA A 354 -11.74 4.41 -10.88
C ALA A 354 -13.38 4.06 -10.87
N VAL A 355 -14.37 4.91 -11.32
CA VAL A 355 -15.88 4.96 -11.59
C VAL A 355 -16.45 3.66 -12.08
N ASN A 356 -16.22 2.63 -11.30
CA ASN A 356 -16.53 1.33 -11.75
C ASN A 356 -15.83 1.04 -13.11
N GLY A 357 -14.49 1.07 -13.22
CA GLY A 357 -13.80 0.67 -14.47
C GLY A 357 -12.47 1.34 -14.84
N ASP A 358 -12.56 2.21 -15.86
CA ASP A 358 -11.62 2.53 -16.95
C ASP A 358 -11.71 4.02 -17.59
N GLU A 359 -12.13 5.12 -16.87
CA GLU A 359 -12.09 6.64 -17.15
C GLU A 359 -11.35 7.59 -16.07
N GLU A 360 -10.02 7.74 -15.92
CA GLU A 360 -9.23 8.14 -14.66
C GLU A 360 -9.88 8.84 -13.35
N SER A 361 -9.86 8.21 -12.13
CA SER A 361 -10.31 8.74 -10.77
C SER A 361 -9.57 9.79 -9.95
N THR A 362 -10.38 10.58 -9.25
CA THR A 362 -9.87 11.51 -8.25
C THR A 362 -10.26 11.44 -6.81
N SER A 363 -9.58 10.56 -6.08
CA SER A 363 -9.85 10.38 -4.67
C SER A 363 -8.79 10.02 -3.61
N ALA A 364 -9.17 10.32 -2.37
CA ALA A 364 -8.37 11.12 -1.49
C ALA A 364 -9.01 11.46 -0.11
N TRP A 365 -9.29 10.58 0.85
CA TRP A 365 -10.35 10.91 1.86
C TRP A 365 -10.13 10.31 3.33
N LEU A 366 -9.81 11.01 4.50
CA LEU A 366 -9.30 10.60 5.93
C LEU A 366 -10.24 10.41 7.22
N TYR A 367 -9.94 9.54 8.24
CA TYR A 367 -10.84 8.96 9.35
C TYR A 367 -11.17 10.02 10.47
N ASP A 368 -11.55 9.65 11.70
CA ASP A 368 -11.05 10.36 12.90
C ASP A 368 -10.44 9.37 13.95
N PRO A 369 -10.26 9.57 15.28
CA PRO A 369 -9.24 8.81 16.03
C PRO A 369 -9.60 7.34 16.37
N GLU A 370 -10.63 7.07 17.19
CA GLU A 370 -11.08 5.74 17.66
C GLU A 370 -12.63 5.57 17.60
N THR A 371 -13.32 6.47 16.89
CA THR A 371 -14.77 6.80 16.90
C THR A 371 -15.64 6.20 15.76
N ALA A 372 -15.11 5.23 15.02
CA ALA A 372 -15.70 4.59 13.85
C ALA A 372 -16.22 5.57 12.77
N ALA A 373 -15.42 5.81 11.71
CA ALA A 373 -15.65 6.53 10.47
C ALA A 373 -14.86 7.83 10.01
N TRP A 374 -15.26 8.44 8.88
CA TRP A 374 -14.49 9.03 7.77
C TRP A 374 -14.81 10.58 7.66
N THR A 375 -13.89 11.46 7.21
CA THR A 375 -13.77 12.95 7.41
C THR A 375 -13.01 13.77 6.29
N SER A 376 -13.63 14.80 5.67
CA SER A 376 -13.39 15.30 4.26
C SER A 376 -12.21 16.20 3.92
N THR A 377 -11.71 16.11 2.66
CA THR A 377 -10.40 16.63 2.20
C THR A 377 -10.32 16.99 0.69
N VAL A 378 -9.86 18.19 0.25
CA VAL A 378 -10.08 18.80 -1.13
C VAL A 378 -9.58 18.14 -2.45
N ALA A 379 -8.54 18.59 -3.18
CA ALA A 379 -8.17 18.08 -4.53
C ALA A 379 -6.66 17.96 -4.86
N LEU A 380 -6.32 17.11 -5.83
CA LEU A 380 -5.11 17.16 -6.69
C LEU A 380 -5.43 18.06 -7.89
N ASN A 381 -4.56 18.13 -8.91
CA ASN A 381 -4.81 18.91 -10.13
C ASN A 381 -4.63 18.17 -11.46
N ALA A 382 -4.05 16.97 -11.54
CA ALA A 382 -4.29 16.06 -12.69
C ALA A 382 -4.15 14.53 -12.40
N PRO A 383 -4.37 13.64 -13.38
CA PRO A 383 -4.44 12.16 -13.26
C PRO A 383 -3.18 11.35 -13.03
N ARG A 384 -3.25 10.19 -12.34
CA ARG A 384 -2.25 9.10 -12.41
C ARG A 384 -2.42 7.57 -12.15
N GLY A 385 -2.90 6.63 -12.97
CA GLY A 385 -2.34 5.25 -12.85
C GLY A 385 -2.50 4.33 -11.61
N SER A 386 -2.02 3.08 -11.37
CA SER A 386 -0.97 2.10 -11.79
C SER A 386 0.40 2.13 -11.08
N HIS A 387 0.51 2.14 -9.75
CA HIS A 387 1.17 3.28 -9.10
C HIS A 387 1.90 3.03 -7.72
N GLU A 388 2.51 3.96 -6.96
CA GLU A 388 3.05 3.83 -5.60
C GLU A 388 3.25 5.00 -4.55
N ALA A 389 4.18 4.98 -3.52
CA ALA A 389 4.65 6.05 -2.54
C ALA A 389 5.71 5.66 -1.43
N VAL A 390 6.36 6.54 -0.63
CA VAL A 390 7.63 6.27 0.17
C VAL A 390 7.57 6.40 1.73
N LEU A 391 8.65 6.23 2.54
CA LEU A 391 8.75 6.55 4.02
C LEU A 391 9.66 7.77 4.44
N LEU A 392 9.95 8.76 3.57
CA LEU A 392 10.92 9.85 3.79
C LEU A 392 10.81 10.60 5.14
N ALA A 393 11.76 10.36 6.04
CA ALA A 393 12.01 11.04 7.33
C ALA A 393 11.25 12.36 7.65
N SER A 394 11.31 13.40 6.79
CA SER A 394 10.61 14.68 7.01
C SER A 394 9.09 14.56 7.09
N GLY A 395 8.51 13.45 6.67
CA GLY A 395 7.17 13.05 7.09
C GLY A 395 6.05 13.17 6.09
N ARG A 396 6.30 13.89 4.97
CA ARG A 396 5.59 14.06 3.67
C ARG A 396 4.74 12.85 3.17
N VAL A 397 4.60 12.66 1.86
CA VAL A 397 5.07 11.47 1.09
C VAL A 397 5.62 11.98 -0.28
N LEU A 398 6.07 11.18 -1.25
CA LEU A 398 5.96 11.45 -2.72
C LEU A 398 5.26 10.20 -3.34
N VAL A 399 4.37 10.13 -4.35
CA VAL A 399 4.02 10.74 -5.69
C VAL A 399 4.85 10.72 -7.07
N MET A 400 5.67 9.75 -7.46
CA MET A 400 6.32 9.59 -8.80
C MET A 400 5.57 8.90 -10.00
N GLY A 401 5.19 9.51 -11.18
CA GLY A 401 4.08 8.91 -12.02
C GLY A 401 3.52 9.24 -13.44
N GLY A 402 2.19 9.15 -13.63
CA GLY A 402 1.44 8.68 -14.85
C GLY A 402 -0.07 9.07 -14.99
N SER A 403 -0.99 8.12 -15.32
CA SER A 403 -2.21 8.12 -16.23
C SER A 403 -3.46 8.95 -16.10
N ASP A 404 -4.19 9.10 -17.22
CA ASP A 404 -5.22 10.14 -17.45
C ASP A 404 -6.66 9.99 -17.98
N GLY A 405 -7.15 9.07 -18.80
CA GLY A 405 -6.61 8.78 -20.13
C GLY A 405 -5.24 8.17 -20.09
N THR A 406 -4.25 8.63 -20.86
CA THR A 406 -4.16 9.09 -22.26
C THR A 406 -2.79 8.82 -22.91
N THR A 407 -1.73 8.36 -22.22
CA THR A 407 -0.43 8.05 -22.86
C THR A 407 0.36 6.85 -22.29
N TYR A 408 0.51 5.72 -23.00
CA TYR A 408 1.25 4.50 -22.53
C TYR A 408 2.56 4.71 -21.75
N SER A 409 3.25 5.83 -21.99
CA SER A 409 3.83 6.63 -20.89
C SER A 409 3.84 8.16 -21.15
N LEU A 410 3.43 9.09 -20.25
CA LEU A 410 4.22 10.31 -19.93
C LEU A 410 4.11 11.05 -18.54
N ALA A 411 3.57 12.27 -18.46
CA ALA A 411 4.29 13.45 -17.95
C ALA A 411 4.38 13.99 -16.47
N THR A 412 4.00 13.45 -15.26
CA THR A 412 4.20 14.21 -13.94
C THR A 412 4.46 13.46 -12.55
N ALA A 413 5.11 14.13 -11.53
CA ALA A 413 5.62 13.60 -10.23
C ALA A 413 5.99 14.65 -9.10
N GLU A 414 5.51 14.53 -7.84
CA GLU A 414 5.22 15.64 -6.83
C GLU A 414 5.70 15.42 -5.24
N VAL A 415 5.22 15.92 -4.02
CA VAL A 415 5.68 15.58 -2.53
C VAL A 415 4.72 15.96 -1.32
N TYR A 416 4.94 15.98 0.04
CA TYR A 416 4.13 16.77 1.09
C TYR A 416 4.80 17.68 2.21
N SER A 417 4.70 19.02 2.19
CA SER A 417 4.76 19.96 3.36
C SER A 417 3.93 19.61 4.65
N PRO A 418 3.90 20.37 5.78
CA PRO A 418 3.40 19.88 7.10
C PRO A 418 2.07 20.46 7.65
N GLY A 419 1.06 19.63 7.98
CA GLY A 419 -0.14 19.97 8.80
C GLY A 419 -0.92 21.19 8.28
N ARG A 420 -1.44 21.05 7.06
CA ARG A 420 -1.45 22.16 6.08
C ARG A 420 -2.28 21.98 4.83
N ASP A 421 -2.79 20.80 4.55
CA ASP A 421 -3.99 20.65 3.74
C ASP A 421 -3.82 21.01 2.25
N THR A 422 -2.65 20.72 1.70
CA THR A 422 -2.20 21.46 0.51
C THR A 422 -1.16 20.71 -0.29
N TRP A 423 -1.34 20.63 -1.62
CA TRP A 423 -0.40 20.07 -2.59
C TRP A 423 0.52 21.14 -3.34
N ARG A 424 1.86 21.01 -3.58
CA ARG A 424 2.81 22.15 -3.99
C ARG A 424 4.08 21.91 -4.88
N ALA A 425 4.15 22.48 -6.09
CA ALA A 425 5.15 22.37 -7.23
C ALA A 425 6.45 21.49 -7.10
N THR A 426 6.69 20.42 -7.92
CA THR A 426 7.95 19.60 -8.06
C THR A 426 8.18 18.95 -9.45
N ALA A 427 9.30 19.24 -10.12
CA ALA A 427 9.73 18.85 -11.50
C ALA A 427 9.85 17.35 -11.99
N ALA A 428 10.99 16.95 -12.59
CA ALA A 428 11.03 16.43 -13.97
C ALA A 428 11.62 15.02 -14.35
N LEU A 429 11.09 13.84 -13.94
CA LEU A 429 11.46 12.52 -14.55
C LEU A 429 11.72 12.45 -16.08
N ALA A 430 13.01 12.54 -16.44
CA ALA A 430 13.67 12.31 -17.71
C ALA A 430 13.16 11.13 -18.54
N THR A 431 12.77 9.99 -17.92
CA THR A 431 11.95 8.96 -18.59
C THR A 431 11.21 8.08 -17.55
N GLY A 432 10.72 6.91 -17.97
CA GLY A 432 9.42 6.91 -18.62
C GLY A 432 8.33 6.05 -18.00
N ARG A 433 8.51 5.58 -16.77
CA ARG A 433 8.23 4.16 -16.52
C ARG A 433 6.85 3.77 -16.02
N ALA A 434 6.73 2.79 -15.13
CA ALA A 434 5.51 2.06 -14.82
C ALA A 434 5.80 0.93 -13.87
N SER A 435 4.92 -0.03 -13.64
CA SER A 435 5.30 -1.40 -13.27
C SER A 435 6.53 -1.57 -12.35
N HIS A 436 6.61 -0.86 -11.20
CA HIS A 436 7.81 -0.40 -10.42
C HIS A 436 7.97 -0.62 -8.92
N THR A 437 9.02 -0.05 -8.26
CA THR A 437 9.52 -0.05 -6.87
C THR A 437 9.89 1.38 -6.43
N ALA A 438 10.04 1.57 -5.12
CA ALA A 438 10.75 2.57 -4.31
C ALA A 438 11.50 1.89 -3.17
N VAL A 439 12.58 2.50 -2.71
CA VAL A 439 13.47 1.93 -1.71
C VAL A 439 14.05 3.17 -1.02
N LEU A 440 13.48 3.70 0.12
CA LEU A 440 13.86 4.38 1.50
C LEU A 440 14.44 3.61 2.99
N LEU A 441 15.68 3.11 3.64
CA LEU A 441 17.31 3.07 3.93
C LEU A 441 18.30 4.18 4.58
N PRO A 442 19.19 3.90 5.57
CA PRO A 442 20.07 4.89 6.27
C PRO A 442 20.42 6.30 5.69
N SER A 443 21.09 6.42 4.53
CA SER A 443 22.04 7.51 4.21
C SER A 443 21.48 8.92 3.96
N GLY A 444 21.16 9.28 2.71
CA GLY A 444 20.76 10.63 2.29
C GLY A 444 19.75 10.66 1.14
N ASP A 445 18.95 9.60 0.96
CA ASP A 445 18.78 8.83 -0.26
C ASP A 445 17.43 8.20 -0.54
N VAL A 446 17.35 7.84 -1.82
CA VAL A 446 16.81 6.66 -2.50
C VAL A 446 17.37 6.67 -3.95
N LEU A 447 17.28 5.52 -4.62
CA LEU A 447 17.56 5.06 -5.99
C LEU A 447 16.46 5.39 -7.05
N VAL A 448 16.48 4.96 -8.34
CA VAL A 448 15.33 4.84 -9.32
C VAL A 448 15.46 3.58 -10.26
N ALA A 449 15.86 2.43 -9.72
CA ALA A 449 16.14 1.09 -10.26
C ALA A 449 15.30 0.42 -11.38
N GLY A 450 15.06 1.04 -12.51
CA GLY A 450 14.63 0.35 -13.73
C GLY A 450 13.53 1.09 -14.46
N GLY A 451 12.76 0.42 -15.33
CA GLY A 451 12.18 1.24 -16.38
C GLY A 451 11.23 0.69 -17.42
N ALA A 452 10.52 1.63 -18.06
CA ALA A 452 9.93 1.66 -19.40
C ALA A 452 9.36 3.00 -19.84
N SER A 453 8.51 2.98 -20.89
CA SER A 453 7.75 4.10 -21.45
C SER A 453 6.71 3.74 -22.58
N ALA A 454 7.13 3.66 -23.86
CA ALA A 454 6.38 3.38 -25.10
C ALA A 454 7.13 2.51 -26.19
N THR A 455 8.43 2.16 -26.02
CA THR A 455 9.26 1.27 -26.89
C THR A 455 9.68 -0.13 -26.32
N GLY A 456 10.81 -0.28 -25.58
CA GLY A 456 11.21 -1.54 -24.88
C GLY A 456 11.82 -1.35 -23.47
N ALA A 457 11.26 -1.89 -22.39
CA ALA A 457 11.37 -1.40 -21.00
C ALA A 457 12.76 -0.92 -20.56
N LEU A 458 12.86 0.32 -20.04
CA LEU A 458 14.12 0.88 -19.59
C LEU A 458 14.75 -0.06 -18.53
N ALA A 459 16.06 -0.20 -18.51
CA ALA A 459 16.98 0.92 -18.50
C ALA A 459 16.75 1.82 -17.27
N SER A 460 17.72 2.67 -17.00
CA SER A 460 18.01 3.43 -15.77
C SER A 460 17.59 2.96 -14.37
N ALA A 461 18.55 2.86 -13.43
CA ALA A 461 18.33 3.41 -12.07
C ALA A 461 18.32 4.92 -12.17
N GLU A 462 17.75 5.71 -11.23
CA GLU A 462 18.11 7.14 -11.05
C GLU A 462 18.47 7.68 -9.59
N LEU A 463 19.01 8.93 -9.40
CA LEU A 463 19.51 9.55 -8.11
C LEU A 463 19.69 11.11 -8.09
N PHE A 464 19.81 11.74 -6.90
CA PHE A 464 19.55 13.18 -6.51
C PHE A 464 20.51 13.80 -5.45
N ASN A 465 20.25 15.07 -5.04
CA ASN A 465 20.70 15.74 -3.79
C ASN A 465 19.71 15.55 -2.58
N PRO A 466 19.91 16.07 -1.34
CA PRO A 466 19.35 15.42 -0.11
C PRO A 466 18.34 16.18 0.80
N LYS A 467 17.92 17.42 0.48
CA LYS A 467 16.83 18.29 1.02
C LYS A 467 16.68 19.49 0.07
N SER A 468 16.54 19.21 -1.21
CA SER A 468 17.20 19.99 -2.27
C SER A 468 16.34 20.39 -3.43
N GLU A 469 15.25 19.67 -3.72
CA GLU A 469 14.52 19.87 -4.96
C GLU A 469 15.35 19.57 -6.24
N SER A 470 16.30 18.59 -6.31
CA SER A 470 17.35 18.66 -7.37
C SER A 470 18.43 17.53 -7.58
N TRP A 471 19.38 17.78 -8.53
CA TRP A 471 20.89 17.67 -8.53
C TRP A 471 21.73 16.34 -8.32
N SER A 472 22.02 15.46 -9.33
CA SER A 472 22.93 14.26 -9.24
C SER A 472 23.07 13.44 -10.57
N SER A 473 23.72 12.25 -10.52
CA SER A 473 23.72 11.12 -11.49
C SER A 473 24.25 9.79 -10.88
N THR A 474 24.07 8.60 -11.50
CA THR A 474 24.61 7.24 -11.14
C THR A 474 24.80 6.26 -12.36
N GLY A 475 23.99 5.22 -12.62
CA GLY A 475 24.32 4.10 -13.55
C GLY A 475 23.42 2.85 -13.44
N GLY A 476 23.64 1.83 -14.31
CA GLY A 476 22.65 0.80 -14.76
C GLY A 476 23.12 -0.68 -15.02
N MET A 477 22.19 -1.63 -15.30
CA MET A 477 22.24 -3.13 -15.21
C MET A 477 22.04 -4.03 -16.43
N LEU A 478 22.25 -5.32 -16.15
CA LEU A 478 22.35 -6.43 -17.07
C LEU A 478 21.02 -7.18 -17.32
N THR A 479 19.94 -6.93 -16.57
CA THR A 479 18.62 -7.56 -16.83
C THR A 479 17.40 -6.62 -16.65
N ALA A 480 17.18 -5.66 -17.57
CA ALA A 480 16.21 -4.55 -17.37
C ALA A 480 14.71 -4.85 -17.43
N ARG A 481 13.81 -3.93 -17.00
CA ARG A 481 13.12 -4.28 -15.74
C ARG A 481 11.82 -3.55 -15.21
N GLN A 482 10.86 -4.33 -14.64
CA GLN A 482 9.43 -4.13 -14.18
C GLN A 482 8.95 -5.35 -13.23
N VAL A 483 7.65 -5.87 -12.95
CA VAL A 483 7.07 -6.82 -11.82
C VAL A 483 8.15 -7.37 -10.88
N PHE A 484 9.05 -6.53 -10.42
CA PHE A 484 10.08 -6.88 -9.51
C PHE A 484 9.77 -6.54 -8.06
N GLY A 485 10.38 -7.11 -7.02
CA GLY A 485 10.22 -6.71 -5.61
C GLY A 485 11.53 -6.25 -4.93
N ALA A 486 11.69 -5.06 -4.33
CA ALA A 486 12.91 -4.66 -3.56
C ALA A 486 12.95 -4.96 -2.03
N VAL A 487 14.12 -5.00 -1.30
CA VAL A 487 14.31 -5.13 0.19
C VAL A 487 15.81 -5.06 0.66
N LEU A 488 16.19 -4.29 1.74
CA LEU A 488 17.49 -4.03 2.51
C LEU A 488 18.40 -5.04 3.38
N LEU A 489 19.17 -6.09 3.01
CA LEU A 489 19.81 -7.08 3.95
C LEU A 489 20.70 -6.51 5.06
N PRO A 490 20.77 -7.11 6.27
CA PRO A 490 21.32 -6.55 7.55
C PRO A 490 22.62 -5.72 7.64
N SER A 491 23.46 -5.64 6.62
CA SER A 491 24.92 -5.48 6.78
C SER A 491 25.60 -4.39 5.94
N GLY A 492 24.87 -3.33 5.64
CA GLY A 492 25.10 -2.55 4.44
C GLY A 492 24.53 -3.17 3.17
N ARG A 493 23.49 -4.06 3.15
CA ARG A 493 23.21 -5.01 2.02
C ARG A 493 21.79 -5.40 1.36
N VAL A 494 20.65 -4.68 1.13
CA VAL A 494 19.42 -5.01 0.22
C VAL A 494 19.67 -6.15 -0.84
N LEU A 495 18.99 -7.31 -1.09
CA LEU A 495 19.55 -8.33 -2.08
C LEU A 495 18.65 -9.36 -2.80
N ALA A 496 18.68 -9.47 -4.14
CA ALA A 496 17.49 -9.74 -4.96
C ALA A 496 17.14 -11.13 -5.49
N ALA A 497 15.88 -11.29 -5.93
CA ALA A 497 15.24 -12.61 -6.17
C ALA A 497 14.15 -12.74 -7.30
N ALA A 498 14.28 -12.22 -8.57
CA ALA A 498 13.55 -12.63 -9.83
C ALA A 498 13.44 -11.70 -11.07
N GLY A 499 12.73 -12.08 -12.17
CA GLY A 499 12.44 -11.15 -13.30
C GLY A 499 11.43 -11.55 -14.42
N SER A 500 11.49 -10.89 -15.62
CA SER A 500 10.92 -11.31 -16.94
C SER A 500 11.38 -10.55 -18.24
N THR A 501 12.57 -10.74 -18.83
CA THR A 501 13.32 -9.92 -19.85
C THR A 501 12.58 -9.21 -21.02
N ASP A 502 13.01 -9.36 -22.27
CA ASP A 502 12.18 -9.06 -23.46
C ASP A 502 11.63 -10.34 -24.09
N LYS A 503 12.09 -11.47 -23.59
CA LYS A 503 12.33 -12.68 -24.39
C LYS A 503 11.81 -13.92 -23.73
N GLY A 504 11.46 -13.76 -22.48
CA GLY A 504 11.40 -14.86 -21.58
C GLY A 504 11.43 -14.40 -20.15
N PRO A 505 11.14 -15.37 -19.32
CA PRO A 505 10.73 -15.06 -17.48
C PRO A 505 11.99 -14.58 -16.65
N SER A 506 12.92 -13.88 -17.32
CA SER A 506 14.24 -13.29 -16.97
C SER A 506 15.30 -14.00 -16.14
N ALA A 507 16.58 -13.70 -16.53
CA ALA A 507 17.94 -14.29 -16.51
C ALA A 507 19.13 -13.94 -15.54
N GLY A 508 19.34 -12.72 -15.02
CA GLY A 508 20.58 -12.33 -14.28
C GLY A 508 20.31 -11.40 -13.08
N THR A 509 21.32 -11.05 -12.26
CA THR A 509 21.16 -10.46 -10.90
C THR A 509 22.44 -9.78 -10.37
N GLU A 510 22.58 -9.10 -9.18
CA GLU A 510 23.73 -8.14 -8.85
C GLU A 510 24.33 -7.89 -7.33
N LEU A 511 24.94 -6.74 -6.85
CA LEU A 511 25.59 -6.40 -5.46
C LEU A 511 26.19 -4.93 -5.16
N TYR A 512 26.01 -4.27 -3.99
CA TYR A 512 26.34 -2.85 -3.49
C TYR A 512 27.38 -2.82 -2.31
N ASP A 513 27.76 -1.66 -1.71
CA ASP A 513 27.95 -1.42 -0.23
C ASP A 513 28.13 0.12 0.10
N PRO A 514 27.15 0.87 0.69
CA PRO A 514 26.57 2.19 0.26
C PRO A 514 27.38 3.39 -0.29
N ALA A 515 28.65 3.20 -0.58
CA ALA A 515 29.64 4.18 -0.99
C ALA A 515 29.86 4.27 -2.52
N ALA A 516 29.34 3.33 -3.30
CA ALA A 516 29.79 3.00 -4.65
C ALA A 516 28.83 3.23 -5.85
N ARG A 517 27.51 3.49 -5.72
CA ARG A 517 26.44 3.28 -6.77
C ARG A 517 26.87 2.23 -7.79
N SER A 518 26.61 0.96 -7.54
CA SER A 518 27.23 -0.12 -8.28
C SER A 518 26.66 -1.42 -7.77
N TRP A 519 25.70 -1.96 -8.49
CA TRP A 519 25.30 -3.35 -8.36
C TRP A 519 26.51 -4.20 -8.94
N ALA A 520 26.86 -5.39 -8.41
CA ALA A 520 28.02 -6.29 -8.71
C ALA A 520 27.64 -7.81 -8.60
N SER A 521 28.46 -8.87 -8.43
CA SER A 521 28.09 -10.27 -8.86
C SER A 521 28.04 -11.42 -7.82
N ALA A 522 27.49 -12.63 -8.18
CA ALA A 522 27.86 -14.01 -7.72
C ALA A 522 27.16 -15.34 -8.29
N GLY A 523 26.05 -15.45 -9.07
CA GLY A 523 25.40 -16.79 -9.38
C GLY A 523 24.18 -16.91 -10.34
N ASN A 524 23.19 -17.83 -10.12
CA ASN A 524 21.94 -17.99 -10.96
C ASN A 524 20.78 -18.90 -10.40
N LEU A 525 19.71 -19.28 -11.19
CA LEU A 525 18.59 -20.20 -10.79
C LEU A 525 18.53 -21.61 -11.39
N LEU A 526 17.84 -22.51 -10.68
CA LEU A 526 17.40 -23.82 -11.17
C LEU A 526 16.38 -23.76 -12.35
N ALA A 527 15.38 -22.86 -12.36
CA ALA A 527 14.26 -22.93 -13.31
C ALA A 527 13.30 -21.71 -13.25
N PRO A 528 12.55 -21.39 -14.32
CA PRO A 528 12.66 -20.04 -14.91
C PRO A 528 11.44 -19.11 -14.65
N ARG A 529 11.60 -17.87 -14.15
CA ARG A 529 10.59 -17.24 -13.27
C ARG A 529 9.96 -15.80 -13.48
N GLU A 530 8.63 -15.43 -13.66
CA GLU A 530 7.23 -16.06 -13.84
C GLU A 530 6.10 -16.34 -12.67
N GLY A 531 5.53 -15.47 -11.76
CA GLY A 531 4.87 -15.65 -10.36
C GLY A 531 5.05 -14.75 -8.98
N HIS A 532 5.42 -15.18 -7.74
CA HIS A 532 5.79 -14.54 -6.38
C HIS A 532 5.07 -13.44 -5.43
N ALA A 533 5.63 -13.10 -4.21
CA ALA A 533 5.51 -11.90 -3.26
C ALA A 533 6.34 -11.76 -1.89
N LEU A 534 7.17 -10.75 -1.56
CA LEU A 534 8.37 -10.53 -0.64
C LEU A 534 8.38 -10.13 0.91
N THR A 535 7.92 -10.88 1.93
CA THR A 535 7.89 -10.63 3.44
C THR A 535 9.14 -11.04 4.29
N LEU A 536 9.91 -10.32 5.18
CA LEU A 536 11.19 -10.76 5.95
C LEU A 536 11.26 -12.22 6.66
N LEU A 537 12.05 -12.65 7.69
CA LEU A 537 11.67 -13.66 8.80
C LEU A 537 12.64 -13.44 10.01
N PRO A 538 12.76 -14.30 11.05
CA PRO A 538 13.87 -14.23 12.04
C PRO A 538 15.12 -15.10 11.73
N SER A 539 16.11 -14.58 11.00
CA SER A 539 17.58 -14.75 11.16
C SER A 539 18.46 -14.01 10.12
N GLY A 540 18.01 -13.93 8.87
CA GLY A 540 18.86 -13.89 7.68
C GLY A 540 18.13 -14.31 6.38
N ARG A 541 17.77 -15.58 6.18
CA ARG A 541 17.14 -16.22 4.98
C ARG A 541 15.88 -15.61 4.35
N VAL A 542 15.96 -14.77 3.31
CA VAL A 542 14.84 -14.52 2.37
C VAL A 542 14.06 -15.81 2.14
N LEU A 543 12.76 -15.78 2.11
CA LEU A 543 11.85 -16.91 1.95
C LEU A 543 11.18 -16.63 0.60
N LEU A 544 10.22 -17.42 0.08
CA LEU A 544 9.43 -17.04 -1.08
C LEU A 544 8.20 -17.97 -1.24
N SER A 545 7.32 -17.75 -2.22
CA SER A 545 6.40 -18.72 -2.84
C SER A 545 6.02 -18.50 -4.34
N GLY A 546 5.35 -19.46 -4.97
CA GLY A 546 4.65 -19.53 -6.28
C GLY A 546 5.10 -18.90 -7.61
N GLY A 547 4.60 -19.51 -8.70
CA GLY A 547 4.96 -19.46 -10.12
C GLY A 547 5.78 -20.68 -10.62
N GLY A 548 5.45 -21.34 -11.77
CA GLY A 548 6.00 -22.61 -12.36
C GLY A 548 5.75 -24.05 -11.74
N SER A 549 6.42 -24.55 -10.67
CA SER A 549 6.30 -25.94 -10.12
C SER A 549 5.48 -26.10 -8.79
N PRO A 550 6.03 -26.62 -7.66
CA PRO A 550 5.60 -26.25 -6.31
C PRO A 550 6.71 -26.05 -5.23
N SER A 551 8.00 -25.93 -5.57
CA SER A 551 9.22 -25.85 -4.69
C SER A 551 9.77 -24.47 -4.24
N ALA A 552 10.61 -24.41 -3.20
CA ALA A 552 11.37 -23.23 -2.71
C ALA A 552 12.94 -23.18 -3.02
N GLN A 553 13.83 -22.23 -2.53
CA GLN A 553 15.31 -22.04 -2.79
C GLN A 553 16.30 -21.01 -1.94
N LEU A 554 16.68 -21.06 -0.61
CA LEU A 554 17.83 -20.31 0.12
C LEU A 554 19.35 -20.16 -0.25
N TYR A 555 19.81 -18.90 -0.12
CA TYR A 555 21.15 -18.31 0.09
C TYR A 555 21.59 -18.56 1.59
N ASP A 556 22.86 -18.45 2.03
CA ASP A 556 23.29 -18.89 3.41
C ASP A 556 24.38 -17.98 4.09
N PRO A 557 24.29 -17.45 5.34
CA PRO A 557 25.30 -16.73 6.13
C PRO A 557 26.63 -16.29 5.50
N GLY A 558 26.55 -15.33 4.58
CA GLY A 558 27.74 -14.73 3.97
C GLY A 558 28.44 -15.60 2.92
N THR A 559 27.83 -16.71 2.48
CA THR A 559 28.42 -17.70 1.56
C THR A 559 28.23 -17.39 0.08
N GLY A 560 27.29 -18.07 -0.59
CA GLY A 560 27.29 -18.39 -2.00
C GLY A 560 26.49 -19.65 -2.42
N THR A 561 25.80 -20.42 -1.54
CA THR A 561 25.58 -21.91 -1.63
C THR A 561 24.12 -22.46 -1.74
N TRP A 562 23.92 -23.69 -2.29
CA TRP A 562 22.60 -24.33 -2.64
C TRP A 562 22.10 -25.50 -1.73
N ALA A 563 20.77 -25.65 -1.50
CA ALA A 563 20.14 -26.75 -0.69
C ALA A 563 18.57 -26.84 -0.52
N ILE A 564 17.78 -27.52 -1.38
CA ILE A 564 16.30 -27.73 -1.21
C ILE A 564 15.77 -28.02 0.24
N SER A 565 14.68 -27.37 0.73
CA SER A 565 13.93 -27.66 2.00
C SER A 565 12.37 -27.91 1.93
N GLY A 566 11.74 -28.11 0.75
CA GLY A 566 10.30 -28.51 0.63
C GLY A 566 9.48 -27.96 -0.58
N ALA A 567 8.17 -28.24 -0.63
CA ALA A 567 7.23 -27.86 -1.71
C ALA A 567 5.71 -27.82 -1.31
N LEU A 568 4.82 -27.28 -2.19
CA LEU A 568 3.41 -26.98 -1.84
C LEU A 568 2.38 -28.08 -2.12
N ALA A 569 1.35 -28.15 -1.26
CA ALA A 569 0.20 -29.05 -1.43
C ALA A 569 -0.70 -28.80 -2.68
N THR A 570 -0.76 -27.62 -3.32
CA THR A 570 -1.25 -27.52 -4.73
C THR A 570 -0.94 -26.18 -5.39
N ALA A 571 -0.65 -26.21 -6.70
CA ALA A 571 -0.47 -25.08 -7.61
C ALA A 571 -1.21 -23.78 -7.19
N ARG A 572 -0.49 -22.92 -6.45
CA ARG A 572 -0.88 -21.60 -5.92
C ARG A 572 0.16 -20.43 -5.83
N SER A 573 -0.25 -19.20 -6.14
CA SER A 573 0.04 -18.34 -7.32
C SER A 573 0.04 -16.75 -7.29
N GLY A 574 0.17 -16.00 -6.18
CA GLY A 574 0.35 -14.49 -6.20
C GLY A 574 -0.66 -13.71 -5.34
N HIS A 575 -0.42 -13.46 -4.09
CA HIS A 575 -1.26 -13.57 -2.92
C HIS A 575 -0.52 -12.81 -1.82
N THR A 576 -1.13 -12.53 -0.68
CA THR A 576 -0.40 -11.78 0.35
C THR A 576 0.52 -12.63 1.25
N ALA A 577 1.17 -12.09 2.25
CA ALA A 577 2.02 -12.76 3.23
C ALA A 577 2.49 -11.60 4.09
N THR A 578 2.40 -11.61 5.41
CA THR A 578 2.46 -10.40 6.20
C THR A 578 2.75 -10.66 7.68
N LEU A 579 3.88 -10.32 8.34
CA LEU A 579 4.27 -10.78 9.71
C LEU A 579 3.13 -10.92 10.74
N LEU A 580 3.14 -11.76 11.78
CA LEU A 580 2.22 -11.67 12.97
C LEU A 580 2.91 -11.76 14.34
N PRO A 581 2.20 -11.97 15.49
CA PRO A 581 2.82 -12.38 16.77
C PRO A 581 3.78 -13.59 16.70
N SER A 582 4.19 -14.22 17.80
CA SER A 582 4.89 -15.54 17.89
C SER A 582 6.17 -15.87 17.08
N GLY A 583 6.19 -15.68 15.76
CA GLY A 583 6.93 -16.55 14.84
C GLY A 583 6.08 -17.72 14.38
N LYS A 584 4.97 -17.48 13.64
CA LYS A 584 4.21 -18.35 12.65
C LYS A 584 4.25 -17.70 11.18
N VAL A 585 3.55 -17.96 10.06
CA VAL A 585 3.89 -17.45 8.65
C VAL A 585 2.75 -17.40 7.54
N LEU A 586 1.44 -17.43 7.76
CA LEU A 586 0.28 -17.44 6.78
C LEU A 586 0.49 -17.03 5.25
N VAL A 587 0.09 -17.82 4.23
CA VAL A 587 -0.05 -17.43 2.76
C VAL A 587 -1.32 -18.05 2.05
N THR A 588 -2.21 -17.32 1.32
CA THR A 588 -3.64 -17.60 0.92
C THR A 588 -4.25 -16.98 -0.39
N GLY A 589 -5.59 -17.05 -0.53
CA GLY A 589 -6.49 -16.92 -1.67
C GLY A 589 -5.87 -17.31 -2.98
N GLY A 590 -6.27 -16.82 -4.16
CA GLY A 590 -5.54 -17.04 -5.41
C GLY A 590 -5.99 -17.53 -6.82
N MET A 591 -5.02 -18.04 -7.66
CA MET A 591 -4.91 -18.67 -9.04
C MET A 591 -4.79 -20.24 -9.13
N VAL A 592 -5.78 -21.13 -8.88
CA VAL A 592 -5.60 -22.60 -8.81
C VAL A 592 -5.74 -23.17 -10.21
N LEU A 593 -4.71 -23.04 -11.04
CA LEU A 593 -4.97 -23.23 -12.47
C LEU A 593 -6.18 -22.32 -12.83
N SER A 594 -7.24 -22.91 -13.36
CA SER A 594 -8.54 -22.29 -13.64
C SER A 594 -9.65 -22.53 -12.61
N SER A 595 -9.41 -22.76 -11.31
CA SER A 595 -10.53 -22.88 -10.34
C SER A 595 -10.33 -22.24 -9.00
N MET A 596 -11.12 -21.25 -8.64
CA MET A 596 -10.91 -20.45 -7.45
C MET A 596 -11.75 -20.98 -6.24
N THR A 597 -11.28 -20.85 -4.97
CA THR A 597 -11.79 -21.62 -3.80
C THR A 597 -11.40 -21.06 -2.40
N ALA A 598 -11.82 -21.65 -1.28
CA ALA A 598 -11.36 -21.33 0.08
C ALA A 598 -10.62 -22.56 0.76
N THR A 599 -9.33 -22.48 1.24
CA THR A 599 -8.47 -23.53 1.96
C THR A 599 -7.35 -22.94 2.91
N ALA A 600 -6.66 -23.69 3.83
CA ALA A 600 -5.78 -23.07 4.89
C ALA A 600 -4.63 -23.85 5.63
N GLU A 601 -3.40 -23.30 5.92
CA GLU A 601 -2.18 -24.06 6.39
C GLU A 601 -0.82 -23.33 6.91
N LEU A 602 0.02 -23.89 7.89
CA LEU A 602 1.33 -23.53 8.68
C LEU A 602 2.92 -23.78 8.30
N TYR A 603 3.73 -23.50 7.20
CA TYR A 603 5.24 -23.88 7.21
C TYR A 603 6.11 -23.11 8.18
N ASP A 604 6.69 -23.71 9.22
CA ASP A 604 7.40 -23.21 10.43
C ASP A 604 8.89 -22.89 10.19
N PRO A 605 9.64 -22.14 11.02
CA PRO A 605 11.08 -21.23 10.11
C PRO A 605 12.36 -21.96 9.71
N ALA A 606 12.52 -23.22 10.11
CA ALA A 606 13.81 -23.88 10.26
C ALA A 606 13.71 -25.42 10.37
N GLU A 607 12.63 -26.03 9.88
CA GLU A 607 12.48 -27.49 9.84
C GLU A 607 12.00 -28.05 8.47
N GLY A 608 10.76 -27.81 7.95
CA GLY A 608 10.39 -28.38 6.61
C GLY A 608 8.93 -28.59 6.09
N THR A 609 8.05 -29.45 6.70
CA THR A 609 6.87 -30.12 6.01
C THR A 609 5.54 -30.38 6.82
N TRP A 610 4.46 -30.91 6.20
CA TRP A 610 3.04 -30.42 6.12
C TRP A 610 1.81 -31.08 6.85
N SER A 611 0.70 -30.31 7.00
CA SER A 611 -0.70 -30.57 7.47
C SER A 611 -1.82 -29.69 6.76
N ASN A 612 -2.97 -29.24 7.36
CA ASN A 612 -4.02 -28.30 6.78
C ASN A 612 -5.11 -27.79 7.77
N THR A 613 -6.10 -26.98 7.31
CA THR A 613 -7.56 -27.26 7.27
C THR A 613 -8.42 -26.13 6.62
N GLY A 614 -9.39 -25.49 7.31
CA GLY A 614 -10.61 -24.87 6.70
C GLY A 614 -10.64 -23.37 6.36
N SER A 615 -11.81 -22.85 5.94
CA SER A 615 -11.87 -21.98 4.72
C SER A 615 -12.83 -20.77 4.70
N MET A 616 -12.42 -19.63 4.11
CA MET A 616 -13.18 -18.37 4.08
C MET A 616 -14.51 -18.39 3.28
N ALA A 617 -15.36 -17.35 3.36
CA ALA A 617 -16.83 -17.54 3.32
C ALA A 617 -17.36 -17.76 1.91
N SER A 618 -17.12 -16.77 1.07
CA SER A 618 -17.36 -16.88 -0.35
C SER A 618 -16.00 -17.22 -0.97
N THR A 619 -15.59 -16.59 -2.06
CA THR A 619 -14.48 -17.14 -2.87
C THR A 619 -13.68 -15.97 -3.50
N ARG A 620 -12.63 -15.40 -2.86
CA ARG A 620 -12.00 -14.05 -3.08
C ARG A 620 -10.65 -13.83 -3.83
N CYS A 621 -10.51 -12.89 -4.78
CA CYS A 621 -9.28 -12.84 -5.58
C CYS A 621 -8.57 -11.59 -6.12
N LEU A 622 -7.25 -11.35 -5.85
CA LEU A 622 -6.19 -10.52 -6.53
C LEU A 622 -5.40 -9.39 -5.76
N HIS A 623 -5.15 -9.39 -4.44
CA HIS A 623 -5.64 -8.61 -3.23
C HIS A 623 -4.64 -8.07 -2.08
N THR A 624 -4.54 -8.48 -0.77
CA THR A 624 -3.56 -8.03 0.34
C THR A 624 -3.82 -8.47 1.84
N ALA A 625 -2.85 -8.47 2.79
CA ALA A 625 -3.00 -8.66 4.29
C ALA A 625 -1.88 -7.96 5.13
N THR A 626 -1.91 -7.93 6.50
CA THR A 626 -1.73 -6.62 7.21
C THR A 626 -0.89 -6.33 8.56
N LEU A 627 -1.32 -5.53 9.57
CA LEU A 627 -0.86 -5.39 11.01
C LEU A 627 -1.54 -4.24 11.74
N LEU A 628 -1.96 -4.45 12.99
CA LEU A 628 -1.84 -3.52 14.14
C LEU A 628 -1.48 -4.39 15.40
N PRO A 629 -0.98 -3.94 16.58
CA PRO A 629 0.16 -4.59 17.25
C PRO A 629 -0.11 -5.21 18.63
N SER A 630 -1.31 -5.08 19.19
CA SER A 630 -1.87 -6.20 19.96
C SER A 630 -1.93 -7.46 19.07
N GLY A 631 -2.02 -7.27 17.74
CA GLY A 631 -1.30 -8.11 16.78
C GLY A 631 -2.21 -8.72 15.73
N GLN A 632 -3.05 -7.94 15.02
CA GLN A 632 -4.23 -8.43 14.29
C GLN A 632 -4.30 -8.10 12.73
N VAL A 633 -5.27 -8.64 11.92
CA VAL A 633 -5.59 -8.60 10.43
C VAL A 633 -7.10 -8.65 9.93
N LEU A 634 -7.75 -7.48 9.68
CA LEU A 634 -8.89 -7.19 8.73
C LEU A 634 -8.47 -7.51 7.29
N VAL A 635 -9.32 -8.20 6.50
CA VAL A 635 -9.21 -8.32 5.03
C VAL A 635 -10.55 -8.29 4.27
N ALA A 636 -10.66 -7.45 3.21
CA ALA A 636 -11.77 -6.91 2.39
C ALA A 636 -11.37 -6.63 0.92
N GLY A 637 -12.17 -6.50 -0.17
CA GLY A 637 -13.53 -6.79 -0.77
C GLY A 637 -13.29 -7.34 -2.22
N GLY A 638 -14.14 -7.85 -3.14
CA GLY A 638 -13.71 -8.09 -4.58
C GLY A 638 -13.69 -9.42 -5.36
N VAL A 639 -12.61 -9.88 -6.11
CA VAL A 639 -12.83 -10.78 -7.30
C VAL A 639 -13.53 -12.05 -6.90
N ALA A 640 -14.40 -12.58 -7.76
CA ALA A 640 -15.38 -13.66 -7.56
C ALA A 640 -15.89 -14.19 -8.93
N ALA A 641 -17.12 -14.75 -9.04
CA ALA A 641 -17.70 -15.56 -10.15
C ALA A 641 -18.87 -15.11 -11.15
N VAL A 642 -19.98 -14.38 -10.86
CA VAL A 642 -20.87 -13.56 -11.84
C VAL A 642 -21.27 -12.03 -11.53
N GLY A 643 -20.39 -10.98 -11.67
CA GLY A 643 -20.46 -9.56 -11.13
C GLY A 643 -19.37 -8.98 -10.09
N SER A 644 -19.66 -8.37 -8.91
CA SER A 644 -18.90 -7.85 -7.69
C SER A 644 -19.48 -7.65 -6.24
N LEU A 645 -18.60 -7.77 -5.22
CA LEU A 645 -18.89 -8.17 -3.80
C LEU A 645 -18.44 -7.35 -2.54
N ALA A 646 -19.43 -6.69 -1.96
CA ALA A 646 -19.27 -5.54 -1.08
C ALA A 646 -18.77 -5.77 0.35
N THR A 647 -18.42 -7.01 0.73
CA THR A 647 -18.28 -7.43 2.15
C THR A 647 -16.95 -8.17 2.45
N ALA A 648 -16.62 -8.50 3.72
CA ALA A 648 -15.28 -8.89 4.23
C ALA A 648 -15.24 -9.89 5.43
N GLU A 649 -14.50 -9.80 6.57
CA GLU A 649 -14.96 -10.35 7.88
C GLU A 649 -14.30 -9.85 9.23
N LEU A 650 -13.28 -10.49 9.85
CA LEU A 650 -12.31 -10.13 10.91
C LEU A 650 -11.31 -11.31 11.29
N TYR A 651 -10.01 -11.48 10.90
CA TYR A 651 -9.27 -12.78 11.20
C TYR A 651 -8.76 -13.01 12.65
N ASP A 652 -7.92 -14.07 12.86
CA ASP A 652 -6.86 -14.26 13.88
C ASP A 652 -6.08 -15.64 13.84
N PRO A 653 -4.79 -15.74 14.25
CA PRO A 653 -3.90 -16.92 14.25
C PRO A 653 -3.73 -17.62 15.62
N GLY A 654 -4.37 -17.13 16.67
CA GLY A 654 -4.53 -17.74 17.98
C GLY A 654 -5.57 -18.87 17.97
N THR A 655 -6.64 -18.76 17.17
CA THR A 655 -7.56 -19.91 16.94
C THR A 655 -7.94 -20.19 15.48
N GLY A 656 -7.89 -19.20 14.58
CA GLY A 656 -8.33 -19.31 13.20
C GLY A 656 -9.84 -19.57 12.98
N THR A 657 -10.74 -18.60 13.12
CA THR A 657 -12.23 -18.79 13.16
C THR A 657 -13.05 -17.58 12.64
N TRP A 658 -14.39 -17.55 12.62
CA TRP A 658 -15.21 -17.37 11.38
C TRP A 658 -16.62 -16.58 11.59
N THR A 659 -16.94 -15.31 11.10
CA THR A 659 -18.25 -14.44 11.07
C THR A 659 -18.19 -12.87 10.70
N SER A 660 -19.07 -12.10 9.99
CA SER A 660 -18.82 -10.67 9.42
C SER A 660 -18.72 -9.32 10.23
N VAL A 661 -17.72 -8.43 9.85
CA VAL A 661 -17.64 -6.89 9.65
C VAL A 661 -18.88 -6.35 8.84
N GLY A 662 -18.74 -5.33 7.98
CA GLY A 662 -19.72 -4.92 6.97
C GLY A 662 -19.20 -3.90 5.94
N GLY A 663 -20.10 -3.42 5.07
CA GLY A 663 -19.90 -3.17 3.64
C GLY A 663 -18.90 -2.11 3.14
N MET A 664 -19.06 -1.74 1.85
CA MET A 664 -18.93 -0.35 1.42
C MET A 664 -20.08 0.07 0.49
N SER A 665 -20.30 1.36 0.28
CA SER A 665 -21.50 1.88 -0.41
C SER A 665 -21.44 1.75 -1.93
N GLU A 666 -20.29 1.98 -2.59
CA GLU A 666 -20.04 1.31 -3.87
C GLU A 666 -18.58 0.86 -4.05
N ALA A 667 -18.11 0.78 -5.28
CA ALA A 667 -17.51 -0.43 -5.81
C ALA A 667 -16.01 -0.32 -6.22
N ARG A 668 -15.05 -1.27 -5.97
CA ARG A 668 -13.57 -1.07 -5.81
C ARG A 668 -12.59 -2.25 -6.00
N ALA A 669 -11.33 -2.22 -6.51
CA ALA A 669 -10.36 -3.33 -6.97
C ALA A 669 -8.83 -3.17 -6.90
N TRP A 670 -7.98 -4.09 -7.39
CA TRP A 670 -6.63 -3.75 -7.87
C TRP A 670 -5.64 -2.82 -7.05
N HIS A 671 -5.89 -2.44 -5.79
CA HIS A 671 -5.27 -1.48 -4.83
C HIS A 671 -4.14 -2.02 -3.88
N THR A 672 -3.51 -1.18 -3.01
CA THR A 672 -2.72 -1.42 -1.76
C THR A 672 -3.05 -0.39 -0.64
N ALA A 673 -2.85 -0.61 0.68
CA ALA A 673 -3.25 0.28 1.81
C ALA A 673 -2.18 0.35 2.83
N THR A 674 -2.40 1.34 3.62
CA THR A 674 -1.90 1.59 4.92
C THR A 674 -3.02 2.26 5.67
N LEU A 675 -3.13 2.25 6.99
CA LEU A 675 -2.20 2.36 8.11
C LEU A 675 -1.58 3.73 8.36
N LEU A 676 -1.69 4.39 9.51
CA LEU A 676 -0.61 5.29 9.98
C LEU A 676 -0.25 4.92 11.42
N PRO A 677 0.66 5.65 12.05
CA PRO A 677 0.34 6.27 13.35
C PRO A 677 -0.63 7.63 13.32
N SER A 678 -1.68 8.25 14.09
CA SER A 678 -2.76 8.18 15.26
C SER A 678 -3.97 7.12 15.54
N GLY A 679 -4.88 6.59 14.67
CA GLY A 679 -5.70 5.34 14.92
C GLY A 679 -6.33 4.41 13.79
N ARG A 680 -5.82 4.24 12.54
CA ARG A 680 -6.63 4.46 11.28
C ARG A 680 -6.12 3.73 9.92
N VAL A 681 -6.85 3.63 8.75
CA VAL A 681 -6.55 3.16 7.29
C VAL A 681 -7.61 3.53 6.20
N LEU A 682 -7.19 4.03 5.03
CA LEU A 682 -7.90 4.62 3.86
C LEU A 682 -7.91 3.66 2.66
N VAL A 683 -8.30 4.20 1.51
CA VAL A 683 -8.87 3.60 0.29
C VAL A 683 -9.23 4.65 -0.77
N THR A 684 -8.91 4.49 -2.07
CA THR A 684 -9.07 5.57 -3.06
C THR A 684 -9.35 5.23 -4.53
N GLY A 685 -10.60 5.42 -4.96
CA GLY A 685 -11.08 5.54 -6.35
C GLY A 685 -11.03 4.24 -7.15
N GLY A 686 -12.11 3.82 -7.86
CA GLY A 686 -12.59 2.48 -8.39
C GLY A 686 -11.76 1.64 -9.40
N GLY A 687 -12.39 0.64 -10.09
CA GLY A 687 -11.95 0.03 -11.39
C GLY A 687 -12.29 -1.47 -11.62
N ASN A 688 -13.16 -1.81 -12.58
CA ASN A 688 -14.36 -2.71 -12.56
C ASN A 688 -14.68 -3.35 -13.93
N ALA A 689 -15.83 -4.04 -14.00
CA ALA A 689 -16.69 -4.21 -15.19
C ALA A 689 -17.81 -3.12 -15.39
N ARG A 690 -17.51 -1.81 -15.36
CA ARG A 690 -18.27 -0.75 -16.06
C ARG A 690 -17.37 0.27 -16.79
N ASP A 691 -16.09 -0.04 -16.93
CA ASP A 691 -15.11 0.72 -17.73
C ASP A 691 -15.02 2.27 -17.51
N ALA A 692 -15.35 2.82 -16.32
CA ALA A 692 -15.09 4.24 -15.96
C ALA A 692 -14.21 4.51 -14.68
N HIS A 693 -13.52 5.66 -14.48
CA HIS A 693 -12.56 5.97 -13.39
C HIS A 693 -12.91 7.25 -12.40
N LEU A 694 -13.09 7.17 -11.04
CA LEU A 694 -14.02 7.96 -10.15
C LEU A 694 -13.32 8.66 -9.03
N SER A 695 -13.61 9.94 -9.01
CA SER A 695 -13.32 10.94 -8.03
C SER A 695 -13.76 10.77 -6.57
N SER A 696 -13.75 9.58 -5.96
CA SER A 696 -13.93 9.53 -4.48
C SER A 696 -13.32 8.32 -3.78
N ALA A 697 -13.19 8.35 -2.44
CA ALA A 697 -12.28 7.52 -1.61
C ALA A 697 -12.91 7.19 -0.25
N GLU A 698 -12.34 6.42 0.68
CA GLU A 698 -12.12 6.92 2.05
C GLU A 698 -11.24 6.10 3.01
N VAL A 699 -11.42 6.17 4.33
CA VAL A 699 -10.67 5.84 5.60
C VAL A 699 -11.34 5.50 6.97
N TYR A 700 -10.80 4.55 7.69
CA TYR A 700 -11.30 4.00 9.01
C TYR A 700 -10.39 4.81 11.77
N GLU A 701 -10.17 4.15 12.94
CA GLU A 701 -11.10 3.85 14.03
C GLU A 701 -11.74 2.43 14.04
N PRO A 702 -10.91 1.35 14.11
CA PRO A 702 -11.33 -0.07 14.02
C PRO A 702 -11.95 -0.59 15.32
N ASP A 703 -12.08 0.29 16.30
CA ASP A 703 -12.48 -0.03 17.66
C ASP A 703 -14.01 -0.02 17.79
N THR A 704 -14.71 0.89 17.09
CA THR A 704 -16.18 0.87 16.95
C THR A 704 -16.71 0.57 15.54
N ARG A 705 -15.83 0.52 14.51
CA ARG A 705 -16.13 -0.12 13.22
C ARG A 705 -17.34 0.49 12.43
N VAL A 706 -17.17 1.61 11.70
CA VAL A 706 -18.17 2.23 10.76
C VAL A 706 -17.48 2.88 9.54
N TRP A 707 -18.22 3.20 8.46
CA TRP A 707 -17.79 4.17 7.43
C TRP A 707 -18.63 5.47 7.13
N ARG A 708 -18.03 6.55 6.57
CA ARG A 708 -18.54 7.96 6.30
C ARG A 708 -17.85 8.57 5.03
N ALA A 709 -17.71 9.90 4.79
CA ALA A 709 -17.35 10.56 3.50
C ALA A 709 -16.35 11.74 3.57
N THR A 710 -15.68 12.11 2.44
CA THR A 710 -14.21 12.33 2.35
C THR A 710 -13.54 13.33 1.30
N GLY A 711 -14.13 13.81 0.18
CA GLY A 711 -13.50 14.87 -0.70
C GLY A 711 -12.85 14.52 -2.09
N GLY A 712 -11.53 14.62 -2.37
CA GLY A 712 -11.01 14.41 -3.77
C GLY A 712 -9.51 14.54 -4.17
N LEU A 713 -9.20 14.03 -5.38
CA LEU A 713 -8.04 14.43 -6.20
C LEU A 713 -8.58 15.41 -7.32
N SER A 714 -8.05 15.44 -8.56
CA SER A 714 -8.49 16.17 -9.81
C SER A 714 -9.25 15.43 -10.99
N VAL A 715 -8.53 14.87 -12.00
CA VAL A 715 -8.84 13.69 -12.88
C VAL A 715 -7.73 12.62 -12.62
N GLY A 716 -7.76 11.33 -13.02
CA GLY A 716 -7.38 10.20 -12.12
C GLY A 716 -6.60 8.84 -12.36
N ARG A 717 -6.93 7.55 -11.97
CA ARG A 717 -5.88 6.47 -11.80
C ARG A 717 -6.04 4.86 -11.83
N SER A 718 -5.19 4.02 -12.51
CA SER A 718 -5.36 2.51 -12.66
C SER A 718 -4.34 1.27 -12.33
N ASN A 719 -3.77 0.90 -11.12
CA ASN A 719 -3.02 -0.39 -10.65
C ASN A 719 -1.88 -0.10 -9.61
N HIS A 720 -2.25 0.77 -8.72
CA HIS A 720 -1.71 1.42 -7.53
C HIS A 720 -0.61 0.75 -6.70
N ALA A 721 -0.03 1.51 -5.77
CA ALA A 721 0.23 1.13 -4.40
C ALA A 721 0.65 2.43 -3.58
N ALA A 722 1.10 2.41 -2.31
CA ALA A 722 1.82 3.53 -1.65
C ALA A 722 2.85 2.97 -0.64
N THR A 723 3.65 3.80 0.02
CA THR A 723 4.49 3.44 1.20
C THR A 723 4.69 4.64 2.13
N LEU A 724 5.39 4.51 3.27
CA LEU A 724 4.99 5.06 4.58
C LEU A 724 5.76 6.18 5.38
N LEU A 725 5.67 7.53 5.20
CA LEU A 725 6.57 8.48 5.96
C LEU A 725 6.27 8.95 7.42
N PRO A 726 7.27 9.39 8.23
CA PRO A 726 7.13 9.56 9.66
C PRO A 726 7.10 11.03 10.13
N SER A 727 6.10 11.81 9.71
CA SER A 727 5.65 13.02 10.43
C SER A 727 4.24 13.41 10.05
N GLY A 728 3.80 12.98 8.88
CA GLY A 728 2.47 12.45 8.74
C GLY A 728 1.66 13.05 7.64
N ARG A 729 2.03 12.83 6.38
CA ARG A 729 1.65 13.72 5.30
C ARG A 729 1.41 13.01 3.89
N VAL A 730 0.58 11.96 3.75
CA VAL A 730 0.58 10.93 2.64
C VAL A 730 0.38 11.39 1.19
N LEU A 731 0.87 10.57 0.25
CA LEU A 731 0.90 10.71 -1.20
C LEU A 731 0.91 9.41 -2.02
N VAL A 732 1.01 9.58 -3.35
CA VAL A 732 0.79 8.57 -4.37
C VAL A 732 1.31 8.78 -5.83
N THR A 733 1.99 7.81 -6.44
CA THR A 733 3.02 7.89 -7.53
C THR A 733 2.56 7.08 -8.73
N GLY A 734 2.62 7.33 -10.04
CA GLY A 734 1.44 7.26 -10.94
C GLY A 734 1.08 6.45 -12.23
N GLY A 735 1.48 5.22 -12.62
CA GLY A 735 0.63 4.34 -13.51
C GLY A 735 -0.06 4.67 -14.89
N GLU A 736 -1.00 3.79 -15.35
CA GLU A 736 -1.89 3.52 -16.55
C GLU A 736 -3.42 3.78 -16.37
N GLY A 737 -4.25 3.64 -17.42
CA GLY A 737 -5.60 4.23 -17.42
C GLY A 737 -6.33 4.22 -18.76
N GLU A 738 -7.37 5.05 -18.90
CA GLU A 738 -8.40 5.14 -19.95
C GLU A 738 -7.79 5.27 -21.35
N ALA A 739 -6.53 5.72 -21.42
CA ALA A 739 -5.65 5.57 -22.57
C ALA A 739 -4.12 5.58 -22.24
N GLY A 740 -3.71 5.29 -20.98
CA GLY A 740 -2.32 5.13 -20.54
C GLY A 740 -1.67 6.30 -19.76
N PRO A 741 -0.51 6.18 -19.10
CA PRO A 741 0.14 7.22 -18.26
C PRO A 741 0.27 8.75 -18.65
N VAL A 742 0.23 9.74 -17.72
CA VAL A 742 0.72 11.16 -17.82
C VAL A 742 1.35 11.81 -16.52
N SER A 743 1.17 13.12 -16.27
CA SER A 743 0.38 13.79 -15.20
C SER A 743 0.24 13.21 -13.79
N ALA A 744 -0.70 13.83 -13.06
CA ALA A 744 -0.53 14.34 -11.72
C ALA A 744 -0.79 13.45 -10.50
N THR A 745 -0.54 14.01 -9.33
CA THR A 745 0.20 13.51 -8.17
C THR A 745 0.48 14.71 -7.28
N GLU A 746 0.41 14.79 -5.95
CA GLU A 746 0.65 16.12 -5.31
C GLU A 746 1.34 16.29 -3.82
N LEU A 747 0.81 16.21 -2.52
CA LEU A 747 1.08 16.79 -1.07
C LEU A 747 -0.19 16.84 0.01
N PHE A 748 -0.46 16.01 1.09
CA PHE A 748 -1.71 16.05 2.04
C PHE A 748 -1.67 15.82 3.62
N THR A 749 -2.66 16.30 4.41
CA THR A 749 -2.81 16.09 5.90
C THR A 749 -3.76 14.98 6.42
N PRO A 750 -3.36 14.09 7.35
CA PRO A 750 -4.21 13.12 8.09
C PRO A 750 -4.82 13.60 9.43
#